data_AF-A0A4S2F2N9-F1
#
_entry.id   AF-A0A4S2F2N9-F1
#
_cell.length_a   1.000
_cell.length_b   1.000
_cell.length_c   1.000
_cell.angle_alpha   90.00
_cell.angle_beta   90.00
_cell.angle_gamma   90.00
#
_symmetry.space_group_name_H-M   'P 1'
#
loop_
_entity.id
_entity.type
_entity.pdbx_description
1 polymer ?
#
loop_
_entity_poly.entity_id
_entity_poly.type
_entity_poly.pdbx_seq_one_letter_code
_entity_poly.pdbx_strand_id
1 'polypeptide(L)'
;MEPIAFWRAGGTGLRQALNTKKNASPYYYDIGAYLPGDTVAAAYYPGSASAAEGVPVTPATDGWRFDGWNTEADGSGDSFGPATPITKNMVLYGQWSPKPIDVVFDLDGGEMPGENEGDPASSDPIVQHSEALKTVTAPEGTPVREGYSFMGWSTEQGSLIPNFDGDEQLWEEPDDTRTYYAVWVPNPKTEVTVKTENITDPKAEHPQVDDKLVTTVTASNTGDPTSYWQGVNVSVPLPAGVDLMDEPITVERPDGTTQTLDPKDVYDPETRTVSLRIGDVPGDSQVKVHIPTKVNGKALPPKSNEPTDPSDPDDPNPADPFDPQVDISVKVTGENPDGSPVEELQREAPTPGSEQVLPANPDPTVTKEVTNVTRGDTTDAQVGDLLRYTVTVANDHPYSELKDAVASDLLPLGLDLVPDTVKVTYPDGAQEAMDPADVYHDETHTLTVPVGNIFGGEKVVVTFEAKVNRSAVDEATPEAHDIGNVATVDGNTPEDKKGEQQQSQKIFPSGWIKFAIPQPTVAKTVIDDDHPNGYYEGDQVTYSIEAGNSQPGTAWEDVVVHDTLPDGLAMVATSLTLIHPDGTQERLARDLYDPETRELTVPIGTIQGGEVWRVTFACDLSKPANGTAVVNRASASGTGFGLTDPSGDGSSGIQSGGIVAVDAAGIAEIKTVQDPYAENETNGSDLVVPVKKALRSVAVIPATGDRVVDGALTVSLAFGAAACATMAVLRRRRAADR
;
A
#
# COMPACT_ATOMS: atom_id res chain seq x y z
N MET A 1 1.02 113.81 36.46
CA MET A 1 0.20 114.66 37.35
C MET A 1 -1.26 114.33 37.04
N GLU A 2 -2.13 114.36 38.05
CA GLU A 2 -3.52 113.84 38.04
C GLU A 2 -3.72 112.31 38.20
N PRO A 3 -4.85 111.83 38.79
CA PRO A 3 -4.97 110.52 39.45
C PRO A 3 -6.25 109.72 39.03
N ILE A 4 -6.83 108.92 39.96
CA ILE A 4 -8.07 108.08 39.91
C ILE A 4 -7.75 106.57 39.69
N ALA A 5 -7.89 105.59 40.61
CA ALA A 5 -8.48 105.40 41.96
C ALA A 5 -9.85 104.68 42.06
N PHE A 6 -9.81 103.40 42.48
CA PHE A 6 -10.80 102.70 43.33
C PHE A 6 -10.02 101.74 44.27
N TRP A 7 -10.05 101.80 45.62
CA TRP A 7 -11.16 101.67 46.61
C TRP A 7 -11.64 100.20 46.77
N ARG A 8 -11.80 99.57 47.95
CA ARG A 8 -11.81 99.90 49.43
C ARG A 8 -11.56 98.59 50.21
N ALA A 9 -11.34 98.49 51.54
CA ALA A 9 -10.93 99.34 52.69
C ALA A 9 -10.76 98.36 53.89
N GLY A 10 -10.06 98.62 54.99
CA GLY A 10 -9.20 99.72 55.46
C GLY A 10 -8.42 99.20 56.70
N GLY A 11 -7.70 99.97 57.51
CA GLY A 11 -7.34 101.39 57.48
C GLY A 11 -6.50 101.72 58.73
N THR A 12 -5.66 102.77 58.65
CA THR A 12 -4.87 103.39 59.75
C THR A 12 -3.92 102.48 60.57
N GLY A 13 -2.61 102.73 60.63
CA GLY A 13 -1.83 103.79 60.00
C GLY A 13 -0.36 103.78 60.46
N LEU A 14 0.50 104.50 59.75
CA LEU A 14 1.91 104.70 60.13
C LEU A 14 2.01 105.44 61.48
N ARG A 15 2.80 104.91 62.42
CA ARG A 15 3.43 105.71 63.47
C ARG A 15 4.94 105.71 63.29
N GLN A 16 5.44 106.89 62.95
CA GLN A 16 6.85 107.22 62.88
C GLN A 16 7.44 107.25 64.30
N ALA A 17 8.27 106.27 64.64
CA ALA A 17 9.12 106.35 65.81
C ALA A 17 10.43 107.05 65.41
N LEU A 18 10.52 108.37 65.62
CA LEU A 18 11.83 109.00 65.73
C LEU A 18 12.52 108.43 66.97
N ASN A 19 13.58 107.65 66.80
CA ASN A 19 14.62 107.56 67.81
C ASN A 19 15.85 108.34 67.34
N THR A 20 16.47 109.08 68.26
CA THR A 20 17.48 110.09 67.95
C THR A 20 18.83 109.75 68.56
N LYS A 21 19.90 110.18 67.88
CA LYS A 21 21.34 109.92 68.10
C LYS A 21 21.81 108.67 67.33
N LYS A 22 22.56 108.79 66.22
CA LYS A 22 23.85 109.48 66.01
C LYS A 22 25.04 108.77 66.68
N ASN A 23 25.26 107.51 66.28
CA ASN A 23 26.57 106.88 65.99
C ASN A 23 26.36 105.38 65.74
N ALA A 24 26.16 104.98 64.49
CA ALA A 24 26.22 103.59 64.04
C ALA A 24 26.65 103.58 62.57
N SER A 25 27.68 102.81 62.25
CA SER A 25 28.07 102.49 60.87
C SER A 25 27.04 101.54 60.26
N PRO A 26 26.85 101.50 58.93
CA PRO A 26 25.90 100.58 58.32
C PRO A 26 26.43 99.13 58.31
N TYR A 27 25.55 98.18 58.66
CA TYR A 27 25.81 96.73 58.59
C TYR A 27 24.79 96.06 57.65
N TYR A 28 25.20 94.98 57.01
CA TYR A 28 24.46 94.21 56.00
C TYR A 28 24.61 92.71 56.33
N TYR A 29 23.61 91.89 55.99
CA TYR A 29 23.71 90.43 56.00
C TYR A 29 22.86 89.82 54.87
N ASP A 30 23.22 88.58 54.51
CA ASP A 30 22.59 87.74 53.47
C ASP A 30 21.88 86.56 54.17
N ILE A 31 20.88 85.95 53.52
CA ILE A 31 20.09 84.83 54.08
C ILE A 31 19.89 83.70 53.05
N GLY A 32 20.67 83.68 51.96
CA GLY A 32 20.62 82.63 50.96
C GLY A 32 21.10 81.26 51.47
N ALA A 33 20.22 80.26 51.42
CA ALA A 33 20.59 78.84 51.51
C ALA A 33 20.89 78.34 50.09
N TYR A 34 22.13 77.94 49.81
CA TYR A 34 22.58 77.48 48.49
C TYR A 34 23.54 76.30 48.61
N LEU A 35 23.53 75.42 47.61
CA LEU A 35 24.39 74.23 47.54
C LEU A 35 25.86 74.62 47.27
N PRO A 36 26.83 73.77 47.63
CA PRO A 36 28.24 73.98 47.30
C PRO A 36 28.48 73.95 45.77
N GLY A 37 28.48 75.12 45.13
CA GLY A 37 28.83 75.27 43.71
C GLY A 37 28.14 76.40 42.94
N ASP A 38 27.02 76.93 43.43
CA ASP A 38 26.25 77.96 42.72
C ASP A 38 26.94 79.34 42.70
N THR A 39 26.88 80.03 41.55
CA THR A 39 27.26 81.45 41.41
C THR A 39 26.09 82.31 40.98
N VAL A 40 25.45 83.04 41.92
CA VAL A 40 24.43 84.05 41.60
C VAL A 40 24.44 85.27 42.53
N ALA A 41 23.71 86.32 42.14
CA ALA A 41 23.91 87.70 42.60
C ALA A 41 23.02 88.14 43.80
N ALA A 42 23.57 89.00 44.64
CA ALA A 42 22.96 89.45 45.90
C ALA A 42 21.69 90.33 45.75
N ALA A 43 20.71 90.12 46.64
CA ALA A 43 19.52 90.94 46.83
C ALA A 43 19.33 91.29 48.33
N TYR A 44 18.68 92.40 48.65
CA TYR A 44 18.87 93.10 49.95
C TYR A 44 17.58 93.60 50.63
N TYR A 45 17.48 93.44 51.97
CA TYR A 45 16.46 94.05 52.84
C TYR A 45 17.05 94.51 54.21
N PRO A 46 16.55 95.59 54.85
CA PRO A 46 17.21 96.24 56.01
C PRO A 46 16.57 96.02 57.40
N GLY A 47 17.39 95.93 58.46
CA GLY A 47 16.96 95.88 59.88
C GLY A 47 18.10 96.20 60.88
N SER A 48 17.78 96.64 62.10
CA SER A 48 18.76 97.15 63.09
C SER A 48 18.98 96.24 64.30
N ALA A 49 20.24 95.88 64.59
CA ALA A 49 20.58 94.96 65.67
C ALA A 49 20.25 95.49 67.09
N SER A 50 19.42 94.74 67.81
CA SER A 50 19.43 94.65 69.28
C SER A 50 19.34 93.17 69.67
N ALA A 51 19.89 92.79 70.83
CA ALA A 51 19.95 91.39 71.28
C ALA A 51 18.58 90.80 71.75
N ALA A 52 17.48 91.24 71.14
CA ALA A 52 16.11 90.85 71.46
C ALA A 52 15.25 90.51 70.22
N GLU A 53 15.76 90.68 69.00
CA GLU A 53 15.03 90.38 67.75
C GLU A 53 15.73 89.30 66.94
N GLY A 54 15.53 88.04 67.35
CA GLY A 54 15.56 86.85 66.48
C GLY A 54 16.89 86.40 65.84
N VAL A 55 17.23 85.12 66.01
CA VAL A 55 18.06 84.39 65.05
C VAL A 55 17.41 84.49 63.66
N PRO A 56 18.17 84.51 62.53
CA PRO A 56 17.58 84.31 61.21
C PRO A 56 16.61 83.12 61.23
N VAL A 57 15.43 83.27 60.63
CA VAL A 57 14.44 82.18 60.58
C VAL A 57 15.11 80.92 60.06
N THR A 58 14.95 79.80 60.77
CA THR A 58 15.56 78.53 60.40
C THR A 58 15.19 78.21 58.95
N PRO A 59 16.15 78.23 58.01
CA PRO A 59 15.84 77.91 56.63
C PRO A 59 15.47 76.42 56.56
N ALA A 60 14.54 76.09 55.66
CA ALA A 60 14.20 74.72 55.32
C ALA A 60 14.53 74.50 53.84
N THR A 61 15.02 73.32 53.50
CA THR A 61 15.34 72.91 52.14
C THR A 61 15.15 71.41 52.06
N ASP A 62 14.43 70.95 51.05
CA ASP A 62 14.00 69.56 50.94
C ASP A 62 15.22 68.63 50.90
N GLY A 63 15.19 67.56 51.70
CA GLY A 63 16.28 66.61 51.88
C GLY A 63 17.41 67.06 52.82
N TRP A 64 17.42 68.32 53.29
CA TRP A 64 18.49 68.85 54.15
C TRP A 64 17.99 69.28 55.54
N ARG A 65 18.76 68.92 56.57
CA ARG A 65 18.62 69.39 57.95
C ARG A 65 19.56 70.57 58.18
N PHE A 66 19.01 71.70 58.63
CA PHE A 66 19.82 72.86 59.01
C PHE A 66 20.51 72.62 60.36
N ASP A 67 21.84 72.63 60.39
CA ASP A 67 22.63 72.39 61.61
C ASP A 67 23.04 73.69 62.32
N GLY A 68 23.14 74.81 61.59
CA GLY A 68 23.48 76.10 62.17
C GLY A 68 24.13 77.07 61.18
N TRP A 69 24.47 78.27 61.67
CA TRP A 69 25.24 79.26 60.92
C TRP A 69 26.73 79.17 61.30
N ASN A 70 27.65 79.30 60.34
CA ASN A 70 29.10 79.34 60.53
C ASN A 70 29.71 80.58 59.86
N THR A 71 30.88 81.05 60.31
CA THR A 71 31.60 82.17 59.68
C THR A 71 32.33 81.83 58.38
N GLU A 72 32.56 80.54 58.10
CA GLU A 72 33.21 80.05 56.87
C GLU A 72 32.34 79.01 56.16
N ALA A 73 32.46 78.93 54.83
CA ALA A 73 31.54 78.15 53.99
C ALA A 73 31.71 76.63 54.15
N ASP A 74 32.95 76.18 54.39
CA ASP A 74 33.31 74.78 54.61
C ASP A 74 33.07 74.30 56.06
N GLY A 75 32.49 75.15 56.92
CA GLY A 75 32.21 74.85 58.32
C GLY A 75 33.44 74.91 59.25
N SER A 76 34.63 75.27 58.75
CA SER A 76 35.86 75.32 59.56
C SER A 76 35.98 76.55 60.49
N GLY A 77 35.11 77.55 60.31
CA GLY A 77 35.03 78.76 61.11
C GLY A 77 34.25 78.60 62.43
N ASP A 78 34.00 79.74 63.09
CA ASP A 78 33.26 79.77 64.36
C ASP A 78 31.74 79.57 64.14
N SER A 79 31.08 78.89 65.09
CA SER A 79 29.62 78.74 65.07
C SER A 79 28.92 80.03 65.52
N PHE A 80 27.84 80.37 64.83
CA PHE A 80 27.07 81.59 65.04
C PHE A 80 25.66 81.27 65.57
N GLY A 81 25.32 81.84 66.72
CA GLY A 81 24.01 81.70 67.36
C GLY A 81 23.60 82.97 68.13
N PRO A 82 22.45 82.96 68.80
CA PRO A 82 21.87 84.16 69.44
C PRO A 82 22.73 84.78 70.57
N ALA A 83 23.77 84.07 71.05
CA ALA A 83 24.72 84.58 72.03
C ALA A 83 26.01 85.17 71.41
N THR A 84 26.23 85.03 70.09
CA THR A 84 27.46 85.47 69.41
C THR A 84 27.43 86.99 69.17
N PRO A 85 28.34 87.79 69.76
CA PRO A 85 28.27 89.25 69.68
C PRO A 85 28.71 89.78 68.30
N ILE A 86 27.78 90.40 67.57
CA ILE A 86 28.07 91.07 66.29
C ILE A 86 28.79 92.40 66.55
N THR A 87 30.09 92.44 66.27
CA THR A 87 30.96 93.62 66.51
C THR A 87 31.53 94.27 65.24
N LYS A 88 31.33 93.62 64.08
CA LYS A 88 31.72 94.08 62.73
C LYS A 88 30.80 93.42 61.69
N ASN A 89 30.84 93.89 60.45
CA ASN A 89 30.19 93.20 59.33
C ASN A 89 30.81 91.79 59.17
N MET A 90 29.96 90.79 58.95
CA MET A 90 30.33 89.38 58.78
C MET A 90 29.41 88.74 57.72
N VAL A 91 29.95 87.74 57.02
CA VAL A 91 29.16 86.82 56.19
C VAL A 91 28.96 85.55 57.01
N LEU A 92 27.79 84.93 56.88
CA LEU A 92 27.45 83.68 57.56
C LEU A 92 26.99 82.67 56.51
N TYR A 93 27.38 81.42 56.69
CA TYR A 93 27.05 80.31 55.80
C TYR A 93 26.20 79.31 56.57
N GLY A 94 25.07 78.91 55.98
CA GLY A 94 24.23 77.86 56.53
C GLY A 94 24.93 76.51 56.37
N GLN A 95 25.08 75.78 57.46
CA GLN A 95 25.63 74.43 57.49
C GLN A 95 24.47 73.43 57.50
N TRP A 96 24.61 72.38 56.68
CA TRP A 96 23.56 71.43 56.39
C TRP A 96 24.11 70.01 56.36
N SER A 97 23.38 69.09 56.98
CA SER A 97 23.53 67.65 56.76
C SER A 97 22.30 67.14 56.01
N PRO A 98 22.39 66.06 55.22
CA PRO A 98 21.19 65.42 54.69
C PRO A 98 20.30 64.92 55.84
N LYS A 99 18.99 64.85 55.61
CA LYS A 99 18.06 64.24 56.57
C LYS A 99 18.29 62.73 56.65
N PRO A 100 18.26 62.10 57.84
CA PRO A 100 18.23 60.64 57.94
C PRO A 100 16.93 60.13 57.33
N ILE A 101 16.98 58.99 56.64
CA ILE A 101 15.81 58.29 56.08
C ILE A 101 15.95 56.82 56.39
N ASP A 102 14.91 56.20 56.93
CA ASP A 102 14.84 54.76 57.11
C ASP A 102 14.25 54.12 55.84
N VAL A 103 15.02 53.22 55.21
CA VAL A 103 14.55 52.45 54.05
C VAL A 103 14.14 51.07 54.54
N VAL A 104 12.87 50.74 54.36
CA VAL A 104 12.26 49.50 54.85
C VAL A 104 11.98 48.58 53.68
N PHE A 105 12.56 47.40 53.69
CA PHE A 105 12.25 46.32 52.75
C PHE A 105 11.32 45.32 53.44
N ASP A 106 10.03 45.43 53.15
CA ASP A 106 8.96 44.57 53.67
C ASP A 106 8.86 43.31 52.80
N LEU A 107 9.03 42.14 53.43
CA LEU A 107 9.05 40.84 52.74
C LEU A 107 7.65 40.40 52.24
N ASP A 108 6.58 41.14 52.56
CA ASP A 108 5.19 40.92 52.12
C ASP A 108 4.71 39.46 52.24
N GLY A 109 5.08 38.81 53.36
CA GLY A 109 4.76 37.42 53.66
C GLY A 109 5.76 36.38 53.14
N GLY A 110 6.91 36.78 52.63
CA GLY A 110 8.09 35.93 52.45
C GLY A 110 9.04 35.96 53.66
N GLU A 111 10.14 35.22 53.55
CA GLU A 111 11.20 35.12 54.56
C GLU A 111 12.57 35.30 53.92
N MET A 112 13.51 35.96 54.60
CA MET A 112 14.93 35.91 54.22
C MET A 112 15.57 34.61 54.70
N PRO A 113 16.37 33.92 53.88
CA PRO A 113 17.22 32.83 54.37
C PRO A 113 18.24 33.38 55.37
N GLY A 114 18.59 32.57 56.38
CA GLY A 114 19.65 32.91 57.33
C GLY A 114 21.02 33.05 56.67
N GLU A 115 21.88 33.91 57.22
CA GLU A 115 23.19 34.25 56.63
C GLU A 115 24.12 33.03 56.45
N ASN A 116 23.99 32.00 57.30
CA ASN A 116 24.77 30.77 57.23
C ASN A 116 23.87 29.53 57.16
N GLU A 117 24.42 28.43 56.64
CA GLU A 117 23.74 27.13 56.57
C GLU A 117 23.34 26.64 57.99
N GLY A 118 22.03 26.64 58.26
CA GLY A 118 21.45 26.25 59.56
C GLY A 118 20.96 27.41 60.43
N ASP A 119 21.20 28.66 60.04
CA ASP A 119 20.54 29.82 60.66
C ASP A 119 19.03 29.84 60.30
N PRO A 120 18.14 30.27 61.23
CA PRO A 120 16.72 30.33 60.95
C PRO A 120 16.39 31.43 59.93
N ALA A 121 15.41 31.16 59.06
CA ALA A 121 14.85 32.19 58.20
C ALA A 121 14.11 33.26 59.01
N SER A 122 14.04 34.48 58.49
CA SER A 122 13.44 35.64 59.15
C SER A 122 12.33 36.26 58.29
N SER A 123 11.15 36.45 58.88
CA SER A 123 10.03 37.20 58.29
C SER A 123 9.98 38.68 58.70
N ASP A 124 10.93 39.14 59.53
CA ASP A 124 11.00 40.55 59.92
C ASP A 124 11.46 41.43 58.74
N PRO A 125 10.89 42.65 58.57
CA PRO A 125 11.30 43.56 57.51
C PRO A 125 12.74 44.07 57.71
N ILE A 126 13.47 44.24 56.62
CA ILE A 126 14.87 44.67 56.65
C ILE A 126 14.91 46.20 56.66
N VAL A 127 15.46 46.79 57.72
CA VAL A 127 15.59 48.25 57.85
C VAL A 127 17.04 48.67 57.58
N GLN A 128 17.22 49.53 56.56
CA GLN A 128 18.49 50.18 56.25
C GLN A 128 18.43 51.67 56.66
N HIS A 129 19.37 52.12 57.49
CA HIS A 129 19.49 53.53 57.84
C HIS A 129 20.31 54.27 56.76
N SER A 130 19.67 55.20 56.04
CA SER A 130 20.28 55.98 54.97
C SER A 130 20.14 57.49 55.23
N GLU A 131 20.53 58.29 54.25
CA GLU A 131 20.37 59.74 54.26
C GLU A 131 19.78 60.18 52.92
N ALA A 132 18.95 61.23 52.94
CA ALA A 132 18.44 61.88 51.74
C ALA A 132 19.57 62.22 50.76
N LEU A 133 19.23 62.24 49.46
CA LEU A 133 20.13 62.50 48.33
C LEU A 133 21.16 61.39 48.05
N LYS A 134 21.14 60.27 48.77
CA LYS A 134 21.83 59.02 48.39
C LYS A 134 20.91 58.10 47.57
N THR A 135 21.49 57.12 46.89
CA THR A 135 20.75 56.01 46.27
C THR A 135 20.57 54.84 47.25
N VAL A 136 19.67 53.92 46.93
CA VAL A 136 19.41 52.70 47.72
C VAL A 136 20.02 51.49 47.04
N THR A 137 20.55 50.54 47.81
CA THR A 137 20.91 49.21 47.31
C THR A 137 19.95 48.18 47.90
N ALA A 138 19.42 47.28 47.07
CA ALA A 138 18.60 46.19 47.54
C ALA A 138 19.36 45.32 48.57
N PRO A 139 18.66 44.67 49.53
CA PRO A 139 19.31 43.80 50.52
C PRO A 139 20.12 42.68 49.87
N GLU A 140 21.19 42.24 50.53
CA GLU A 140 21.93 41.05 50.10
C GLU A 140 21.12 39.77 50.39
N GLY A 141 21.21 38.81 49.48
CA GLY A 141 20.38 37.59 49.49
C GLY A 141 19.07 37.75 48.71
N THR A 142 18.35 36.64 48.55
CA THR A 142 17.06 36.60 47.85
C THR A 142 15.99 36.10 48.83
N PRO A 143 14.91 36.86 49.08
CA PRO A 143 13.78 36.38 49.84
C PRO A 143 13.21 35.08 49.24
N VAL A 144 12.65 34.21 50.08
CA VAL A 144 11.95 33.00 49.67
C VAL A 144 10.52 32.98 50.21
N ARG A 145 9.60 32.40 49.46
CA ARG A 145 8.20 32.20 49.86
C ARG A 145 7.66 30.93 49.21
N GLU A 146 7.18 29.99 50.01
CA GLU A 146 6.76 28.66 49.51
C GLU A 146 5.65 28.79 48.45
N GLY A 147 5.94 28.33 47.22
CA GLY A 147 5.01 28.37 46.10
C GLY A 147 4.98 29.70 45.31
N TYR A 148 5.92 30.61 45.51
CA TYR A 148 6.00 31.90 44.79
C TYR A 148 7.42 32.15 44.27
N SER A 149 7.48 32.91 43.18
CA SER A 149 8.68 33.48 42.56
C SER A 149 8.89 34.89 43.09
N PHE A 150 10.14 35.23 43.47
CA PHE A 150 10.52 36.58 43.85
C PHE A 150 10.91 37.39 42.61
N MET A 151 10.10 38.39 42.23
CA MET A 151 10.36 39.20 41.04
C MET A 151 11.26 40.42 41.30
N GLY A 152 11.47 40.79 42.57
CA GLY A 152 12.16 42.01 42.96
C GLY A 152 11.34 42.85 43.95
N TRP A 153 11.60 44.15 43.99
CA TRP A 153 11.01 45.07 44.97
C TRP A 153 10.14 46.14 44.28
N SER A 154 9.08 46.59 44.95
CA SER A 154 8.19 47.66 44.47
C SER A 154 7.80 48.65 45.56
N THR A 155 7.62 49.92 45.22
CA THR A 155 7.03 50.93 46.12
C THR A 155 5.53 50.71 46.39
N GLU A 156 4.87 49.80 45.65
CA GLU A 156 3.45 49.49 45.76
C GLU A 156 3.23 48.09 46.35
N GLN A 157 2.61 48.02 47.54
CA GLN A 157 2.28 46.75 48.19
C GLN A 157 1.31 45.92 47.33
N GLY A 158 1.59 44.63 47.17
CA GLY A 158 0.80 43.74 46.33
C GLY A 158 0.92 43.98 44.81
N SER A 159 1.93 44.75 44.38
CA SER A 159 2.30 44.81 42.96
C SER A 159 2.70 43.41 42.45
N LEU A 160 2.42 43.14 41.17
CA LEU A 160 2.94 41.97 40.43
C LEU A 160 4.17 42.32 39.58
N ILE A 161 4.59 43.59 39.58
CA ILE A 161 5.70 44.11 38.76
C ILE A 161 6.67 44.87 39.69
N PRO A 162 7.97 44.53 39.71
CA PRO A 162 8.98 45.30 40.44
C PRO A 162 9.19 46.66 39.77
N ASN A 163 9.37 47.71 40.58
CA ASN A 163 9.70 49.05 40.11
C ASN A 163 10.90 49.68 40.82
N PHE A 164 11.59 48.92 41.69
CA PHE A 164 12.80 49.36 42.36
C PHE A 164 13.91 49.71 41.36
N ASP A 165 14.36 50.96 41.43
CA ASP A 165 15.50 51.49 40.68
C ASP A 165 16.61 51.85 41.67
N GLY A 166 17.73 51.12 41.61
CA GLY A 166 18.89 51.34 42.48
C GLY A 166 19.69 52.62 42.14
N ASP A 167 19.40 53.25 40.99
CA ASP A 167 19.92 54.57 40.63
C ASP A 167 18.96 55.71 41.05
N GLU A 168 17.77 55.39 41.60
CA GLU A 168 16.85 56.41 42.15
C GLU A 168 17.46 57.07 43.38
N GLN A 169 17.56 58.39 43.33
CA GLN A 169 17.99 59.21 44.46
C GLN A 169 16.84 59.35 45.48
N LEU A 170 17.11 59.04 46.75
CA LEU A 170 16.17 59.31 47.85
C LEU A 170 15.91 60.81 47.99
N TRP A 171 14.64 61.18 48.03
CA TRP A 171 14.18 62.53 48.36
C TRP A 171 13.59 62.54 49.78
N GLU A 172 13.16 63.70 50.25
CA GLU A 172 12.49 63.81 51.55
C GLU A 172 11.12 63.13 51.53
N GLU A 173 10.92 62.16 52.42
CA GLU A 173 9.67 61.43 52.58
C GLU A 173 8.80 62.05 53.70
N PRO A 174 7.44 61.98 53.62
CA PRO A 174 6.55 62.64 54.58
C PRO A 174 6.64 62.16 56.03
N ASP A 175 7.18 60.97 56.26
CA ASP A 175 7.36 60.30 57.55
C ASP A 175 8.81 59.81 57.76
N ASP A 176 9.77 60.43 57.06
CA ASP A 176 11.20 60.08 57.04
C ASP A 176 11.46 58.59 56.65
N THR A 177 10.49 57.89 56.03
CA THR A 177 10.55 56.45 55.73
C THR A 177 10.23 56.15 54.27
N ARG A 178 11.03 55.28 53.62
CA ARG A 178 10.77 54.76 52.26
C ARG A 178 10.57 53.26 52.32
N THR A 179 9.35 52.78 52.07
CA THR A 179 9.05 51.33 52.06
C THR A 179 9.05 50.75 50.65
N TYR A 180 9.76 49.64 50.49
CA TYR A 180 9.69 48.76 49.32
C TYR A 180 9.14 47.39 49.75
N TYR A 181 8.18 46.87 49.00
CA TYR A 181 7.52 45.58 49.23
C TYR A 181 8.07 44.53 48.27
N ALA A 182 8.26 43.31 48.75
CA ALA A 182 8.65 42.18 47.93
C ALA A 182 7.54 41.82 46.92
N VAL A 183 7.90 41.70 45.64
CA VAL A 183 6.97 41.35 44.57
C VAL A 183 6.95 39.84 44.39
N TRP A 184 5.81 39.23 44.67
CA TRP A 184 5.59 37.79 44.62
C TRP A 184 4.61 37.41 43.52
N VAL A 185 5.03 36.55 42.60
CA VAL A 185 4.12 35.92 41.62
C VAL A 185 3.97 34.44 41.98
N PRO A 186 2.75 33.87 42.04
CA PRO A 186 2.59 32.45 42.35
C PRO A 186 3.25 31.56 41.28
N ASN A 187 3.90 30.48 41.71
CA ASN A 187 4.47 29.50 40.79
C ASN A 187 3.36 28.73 40.06
N PRO A 188 3.56 28.36 38.79
CA PRO A 188 2.59 27.58 38.01
C PRO A 188 2.36 26.20 38.63
N LYS A 189 1.14 25.69 38.50
CA LYS A 189 0.81 24.29 38.84
C LYS A 189 0.59 23.49 37.56
N THR A 190 1.68 22.99 37.01
CA THR A 190 1.74 22.39 35.68
C THR A 190 1.14 20.99 35.63
N GLU A 191 0.29 20.76 34.65
CA GLU A 191 -0.24 19.44 34.29
C GLU A 191 -0.06 19.22 32.77
N VAL A 192 0.37 18.02 32.38
CA VAL A 192 0.48 17.62 30.97
C VAL A 192 -0.29 16.33 30.76
N THR A 193 -1.18 16.35 29.77
CA THR A 193 -1.87 15.17 29.26
C THR A 193 -1.57 15.01 27.78
N VAL A 194 -1.51 13.77 27.31
CA VAL A 194 -1.29 13.45 25.90
C VAL A 194 -2.28 12.37 25.49
N LYS A 195 -2.81 12.47 24.27
CA LYS A 195 -3.73 11.51 23.70
C LYS A 195 -3.46 11.36 22.21
N THR A 196 -3.33 10.12 21.75
CA THR A 196 -3.23 9.77 20.33
C THR A 196 -4.58 9.24 19.83
N GLU A 197 -5.04 9.70 18.67
CA GLU A 197 -6.29 9.27 18.06
C GLU A 197 -6.07 8.85 16.61
N ASN A 198 -6.55 7.66 16.22
CA ASN A 198 -6.64 7.26 14.82
C ASN A 198 -7.76 8.06 14.15
N ILE A 199 -7.42 8.85 13.13
CA ILE A 199 -8.38 9.66 12.36
C ILE A 199 -8.71 9.04 11.00
N THR A 200 -8.03 7.96 10.59
CA THR A 200 -8.37 7.17 9.39
C THR A 200 -9.52 6.21 9.72
N ASP A 201 -9.36 5.33 10.71
CA ASP A 201 -10.47 4.54 11.28
C ASP A 201 -10.50 4.69 12.83
N PRO A 202 -11.32 5.62 13.36
CA PRO A 202 -11.52 5.81 14.80
C PRO A 202 -12.18 4.62 15.54
N LYS A 203 -12.49 3.52 14.84
CA LYS A 203 -13.08 2.29 15.40
C LYS A 203 -12.23 1.04 15.18
N ALA A 204 -11.09 1.15 14.52
CA ALA A 204 -10.16 0.02 14.40
C ALA A 204 -9.72 -0.44 15.80
N GLU A 205 -9.65 -1.75 16.01
CA GLU A 205 -9.16 -2.32 17.27
C GLU A 205 -7.63 -2.22 17.36
N HIS A 206 -6.96 -2.15 16.20
CA HIS A 206 -5.52 -2.06 16.04
C HIS A 206 -5.15 -1.00 15.00
N PRO A 207 -4.07 -0.22 15.20
CA PRO A 207 -3.54 0.67 14.17
C PRO A 207 -3.02 -0.13 12.96
N GLN A 208 -3.32 0.34 11.76
CA GLN A 208 -2.82 -0.21 10.51
C GLN A 208 -1.68 0.63 9.94
N VAL A 209 -0.81 0.05 9.11
CA VAL A 209 0.05 0.85 8.23
C VAL A 209 -0.81 1.74 7.34
N ASP A 210 -0.30 2.95 7.11
CA ASP A 210 -0.96 4.06 6.44
C ASP A 210 -2.08 4.79 7.23
N ASP A 211 -2.41 4.35 8.44
CA ASP A 211 -3.29 5.11 9.33
C ASP A 211 -2.68 6.47 9.70
N LYS A 212 -3.55 7.48 9.72
CA LYS A 212 -3.25 8.83 10.18
C LYS A 212 -3.62 8.92 11.66
N LEU A 213 -2.65 9.30 12.47
CA LEU A 213 -2.81 9.53 13.90
C LEU A 213 -2.69 11.03 14.20
N VAL A 214 -3.50 11.53 15.13
CA VAL A 214 -3.31 12.88 15.70
C VAL A 214 -2.92 12.75 17.16
N THR A 215 -1.71 13.19 17.48
CA THR A 215 -1.26 13.30 18.87
C THR A 215 -1.60 14.68 19.39
N THR A 216 -2.44 14.75 20.41
CA THR A 216 -2.81 15.99 21.10
C THR A 216 -2.06 16.09 22.41
N VAL A 217 -1.11 17.02 22.51
CA VAL A 217 -0.43 17.39 23.76
C VAL A 217 -1.18 18.57 24.38
N THR A 218 -1.66 18.43 25.60
CA THR A 218 -2.28 19.53 26.36
C THR A 218 -1.37 19.91 27.51
N ALA A 219 -0.85 21.14 27.48
CA ALA A 219 -0.04 21.74 28.51
C ALA A 219 -0.89 22.75 29.30
N SER A 220 -1.12 22.47 30.59
CA SER A 220 -2.04 23.21 31.44
C SER A 220 -1.32 23.81 32.65
N ASN A 221 -1.67 25.05 33.01
CA ASN A 221 -1.33 25.63 34.30
C ASN A 221 -2.62 25.75 35.14
N THR A 222 -2.77 24.84 36.09
CA THR A 222 -3.92 24.73 37.01
C THR A 222 -3.72 25.54 38.30
N GLY A 223 -2.75 26.46 38.29
CA GLY A 223 -2.37 27.31 39.42
C GLY A 223 -3.27 28.54 39.57
N ASP A 224 -2.80 29.50 40.36
CA ASP A 224 -3.48 30.79 40.53
C ASP A 224 -3.58 31.53 39.18
N PRO A 225 -4.71 32.22 38.85
CA PRO A 225 -4.86 32.97 37.60
C PRO A 225 -3.80 34.06 37.34
N THR A 226 -3.06 34.49 38.35
CA THR A 226 -1.94 35.44 38.23
C THR A 226 -0.58 34.77 37.99
N SER A 227 -0.49 33.44 38.15
CA SER A 227 0.70 32.66 37.76
C SER A 227 0.83 32.55 36.24
N TYR A 228 2.04 32.25 35.78
CA TYR A 228 2.29 31.84 34.41
C TYR A 228 3.41 30.80 34.38
N TRP A 229 3.25 29.77 33.55
CA TRP A 229 4.33 28.85 33.22
C TRP A 229 5.09 29.43 32.04
N GLN A 230 6.33 29.85 32.27
CA GLN A 230 7.09 30.67 31.35
C GLN A 230 7.83 29.83 30.31
N GLY A 231 7.88 30.33 29.07
CA GLY A 231 8.79 29.86 28.04
C GLY A 231 8.60 28.41 27.59
N VAL A 232 7.39 27.86 27.71
CA VAL A 232 7.12 26.43 27.59
C VAL A 232 7.52 25.86 26.22
N ASN A 233 8.23 24.74 26.24
CA ASN A 233 8.64 23.97 25.07
C ASN A 233 8.10 22.54 25.14
N VAL A 234 7.61 22.04 24.02
CA VAL A 234 7.13 20.68 23.80
C VAL A 234 8.09 19.99 22.85
N SER A 235 8.60 18.83 23.24
CA SER A 235 9.54 17.99 22.49
C SER A 235 8.94 16.59 22.32
N VAL A 236 8.77 16.16 21.08
CA VAL A 236 8.09 14.90 20.72
C VAL A 236 9.01 14.09 19.78
N PRO A 237 9.87 13.21 20.32
CA PRO A 237 10.60 12.23 19.52
C PRO A 237 9.61 11.25 18.88
N LEU A 238 9.65 11.14 17.54
CA LEU A 238 8.81 10.22 16.79
C LEU A 238 9.48 8.85 16.66
N PRO A 239 8.79 7.77 17.08
CA PRO A 239 9.33 6.43 17.05
C PRO A 239 9.50 5.92 15.59
N ALA A 240 10.20 4.80 15.38
CA ALA A 240 10.57 4.39 14.03
C ALA A 240 9.36 4.04 13.13
N GLY A 241 8.28 3.52 13.72
CA GLY A 241 7.05 3.12 13.05
C GLY A 241 6.10 4.26 12.67
N VAL A 242 6.41 5.51 13.07
CA VAL A 242 5.52 6.67 12.85
C VAL A 242 6.30 7.83 12.24
N ASP A 243 5.87 8.33 11.07
CA ASP A 243 6.44 9.51 10.44
C ASP A 243 5.56 10.74 10.59
N LEU A 244 6.19 11.93 10.59
CA LEU A 244 5.49 13.21 10.59
C LEU A 244 4.83 13.45 9.22
N MET A 245 3.61 13.98 9.22
CA MET A 245 2.91 14.33 7.99
C MET A 245 3.29 15.74 7.49
N ASP A 246 3.10 16.00 6.19
CA ASP A 246 3.15 17.35 5.60
C ASP A 246 1.94 18.23 6.02
N GLU A 247 0.97 17.69 6.75
CA GLU A 247 -0.17 18.44 7.29
C GLU A 247 0.29 19.36 8.45
N PRO A 248 -0.21 20.61 8.55
CA PRO A 248 0.33 21.59 9.49
C PRO A 248 0.06 21.19 10.95
N ILE A 249 1.08 21.36 11.79
CA ILE A 249 0.94 21.28 13.24
C ILE A 249 0.12 22.49 13.70
N THR A 250 -0.83 22.28 14.62
CA THR A 250 -1.68 23.37 15.13
C THR A 250 -1.54 23.54 16.63
N VAL A 251 -1.59 24.80 17.08
CA VAL A 251 -1.49 25.20 18.49
C VAL A 251 -2.72 26.02 18.85
N GLU A 252 -3.63 25.44 19.63
CA GLU A 252 -4.82 26.10 20.20
C GLU A 252 -4.43 26.82 21.50
N ARG A 253 -4.63 28.14 21.55
CA ARG A 253 -4.30 29.01 22.69
C ARG A 253 -5.52 29.22 23.60
N PRO A 254 -5.33 29.68 24.86
CA PRO A 254 -6.44 29.88 25.81
C PRO A 254 -7.50 30.89 25.34
N ASP A 255 -7.14 31.83 24.46
CA ASP A 255 -8.05 32.82 23.86
C ASP A 255 -8.89 32.27 22.70
N GLY A 256 -8.75 30.97 22.38
CA GLY A 256 -9.41 30.30 21.27
C GLY A 256 -8.77 30.58 19.91
N THR A 257 -7.63 31.27 19.85
CA THR A 257 -6.88 31.43 18.60
C THR A 257 -6.08 30.16 18.29
N THR A 258 -5.97 29.84 16.99
CA THR A 258 -5.16 28.71 16.51
C THR A 258 -4.00 29.24 15.69
N GLN A 259 -2.78 28.87 16.07
CA GLN A 259 -1.58 29.07 15.26
C GLN A 259 -1.29 27.80 14.46
N THR A 260 -1.09 27.94 13.15
CA THR A 260 -0.59 26.86 12.27
C THR A 260 0.92 27.00 12.08
N LEU A 261 1.62 25.87 11.99
CA LEU A 261 3.06 25.77 11.80
C LEU A 261 3.37 24.80 10.65
N ASP A 262 4.37 25.13 9.82
CA ASP A 262 4.90 24.17 8.85
C ASP A 262 5.69 23.10 9.62
N PRO A 263 5.41 21.80 9.44
CA PRO A 263 6.14 20.71 10.10
C PRO A 263 7.65 20.82 9.92
N LYS A 264 8.13 21.36 8.78
CA LYS A 264 9.56 21.48 8.45
C LYS A 264 10.30 22.55 9.26
N ASP A 265 9.59 23.51 9.85
CA ASP A 265 10.20 24.55 10.69
C ASP A 265 10.45 24.07 12.13
N VAL A 266 9.81 22.97 12.55
CA VAL A 266 9.82 22.45 13.94
C VAL A 266 10.28 21.00 14.05
N TYR A 267 10.48 20.28 12.95
CA TYR A 267 10.94 18.89 12.94
C TYR A 267 12.43 18.77 12.59
N ASP A 268 13.18 18.14 13.48
CA ASP A 268 14.55 17.71 13.21
C ASP A 268 14.55 16.27 12.62
N PRO A 269 14.96 16.09 11.36
CA PRO A 269 15.01 14.77 10.73
C PRO A 269 16.19 13.89 11.19
N GLU A 270 17.24 14.45 11.80
CA GLU A 270 18.37 13.67 12.33
C GLU A 270 17.99 13.00 13.65
N THR A 271 17.29 13.72 14.52
CA THR A 271 16.80 13.22 15.82
C THR A 271 15.36 12.72 15.79
N ARG A 272 14.68 12.77 14.63
CA ARG A 272 13.24 12.49 14.44
C ARG A 272 12.34 13.20 15.45
N THR A 273 12.69 14.41 15.89
CA THR A 273 12.02 15.09 17.00
C THR A 273 11.30 16.36 16.56
N VAL A 274 10.00 16.46 16.87
CA VAL A 274 9.26 17.72 16.77
C VAL A 274 9.55 18.56 18.01
N SER A 275 10.13 19.75 17.84
CA SER A 275 10.47 20.69 18.91
C SER A 275 9.75 22.02 18.71
N LEU A 276 8.87 22.35 19.67
CA LEU A 276 7.94 23.48 19.58
C LEU A 276 8.04 24.36 20.82
N ARG A 277 8.24 25.67 20.64
CA ARG A 277 8.05 26.67 21.71
C ARG A 277 6.62 27.22 21.65
N ILE A 278 5.78 26.87 22.62
CA ILE A 278 4.39 27.34 22.69
C ILE A 278 4.25 28.71 23.37
N GLY A 279 5.28 29.14 24.10
CA GLY A 279 5.28 30.41 24.85
C GLY A 279 4.76 30.22 26.28
N ASP A 280 4.23 31.29 26.87
CA ASP A 280 3.80 31.27 28.26
C ASP A 280 2.38 30.72 28.40
N VAL A 281 2.12 29.89 29.41
CA VAL A 281 0.79 29.36 29.73
C VAL A 281 0.25 30.06 31.00
N PRO A 282 -0.73 30.97 30.87
CA PRO A 282 -1.34 31.66 32.02
C PRO A 282 -1.98 30.70 33.02
N GLY A 283 -2.19 31.15 34.26
CA GLY A 283 -2.98 30.44 35.26
C GLY A 283 -4.43 30.18 34.81
N ASP A 284 -5.02 29.11 35.36
CA ASP A 284 -6.35 28.61 35.02
C ASP A 284 -6.58 28.45 33.50
N SER A 285 -5.51 28.07 32.77
CA SER A 285 -5.51 28.00 31.30
C SER A 285 -4.69 26.81 30.77
N GLN A 286 -4.91 26.48 29.49
CA GLN A 286 -4.22 25.40 28.78
C GLN A 286 -3.91 25.78 27.33
N VAL A 287 -2.84 25.22 26.79
CA VAL A 287 -2.50 25.23 25.36
C VAL A 287 -2.57 23.79 24.84
N LYS A 288 -3.19 23.58 23.68
CA LYS A 288 -3.18 22.27 23.00
C LYS A 288 -2.34 22.32 21.74
N VAL A 289 -1.56 21.28 21.51
CA VAL A 289 -0.76 21.08 20.31
C VAL A 289 -1.24 19.81 19.62
N HIS A 290 -1.69 19.92 18.37
CA HIS A 290 -2.09 18.77 17.55
C HIS A 290 -1.02 18.47 16.50
N ILE A 291 -0.44 17.28 16.58
CA ILE A 291 0.65 16.81 15.72
C ILE A 291 0.10 15.67 14.83
N PRO A 292 -0.09 15.91 13.52
CA PRO A 292 -0.54 14.88 12.58
C PRO A 292 0.64 13.99 12.18
N THR A 293 0.49 12.68 12.36
CA THR A 293 1.48 11.67 12.07
C THR A 293 0.87 10.49 11.33
N LYS A 294 1.70 9.63 10.73
CA LYS A 294 1.25 8.49 9.93
C LYS A 294 2.03 7.23 10.27
N VAL A 295 1.34 6.11 10.45
CA VAL A 295 1.95 4.79 10.66
C VAL A 295 2.62 4.33 9.36
N ASN A 296 3.87 3.88 9.45
CA ASN A 296 4.69 3.44 8.32
C ASN A 296 5.01 1.93 8.40
N GLY A 297 5.56 1.37 7.31
CA GLY A 297 5.87 -0.05 7.21
C GLY A 297 6.94 -0.60 8.17
N LYS A 298 7.66 0.24 8.93
CA LYS A 298 8.57 -0.21 10.00
C LYS A 298 7.83 -0.55 11.30
N ALA A 299 6.57 -0.15 11.42
CA ALA A 299 5.69 -0.57 12.50
C ALA A 299 5.21 -2.03 12.34
N LEU A 300 5.54 -2.70 11.24
CA LEU A 300 5.25 -4.12 11.05
C LEU A 300 6.39 -5.01 11.57
N PRO A 301 6.07 -6.17 12.16
CA PRO A 301 7.08 -7.14 12.54
C PRO A 301 7.88 -7.62 11.31
N PRO A 302 9.16 -8.02 11.49
CA PRO A 302 9.97 -8.52 10.38
C PRO A 302 9.32 -9.76 9.74
N LYS A 303 9.32 -9.83 8.40
CA LYS A 303 8.67 -10.89 7.60
C LYS A 303 9.20 -12.33 7.83
N SER A 304 10.21 -12.52 8.70
CA SER A 304 10.93 -13.79 8.86
C SER A 304 10.53 -14.56 10.11
N ASN A 305 9.99 -15.75 9.92
CA ASN A 305 9.88 -16.79 10.95
C ASN A 305 11.26 -17.42 11.28
N GLU A 306 12.32 -16.62 11.39
CA GLU A 306 13.60 -17.14 11.88
C GLU A 306 13.43 -17.56 13.35
N PRO A 307 13.84 -18.78 13.72
CA PRO A 307 13.60 -19.31 15.04
C PRO A 307 14.42 -18.54 16.08
N THR A 308 13.72 -17.92 17.02
CA THR A 308 14.35 -17.18 18.11
C THR A 308 15.11 -18.14 19.02
N ASP A 309 16.38 -17.83 19.33
CA ASP A 309 17.14 -18.48 20.39
C ASP A 309 17.21 -17.53 21.59
N PRO A 310 16.29 -17.65 22.57
CA PRO A 310 16.30 -16.80 23.77
C PRO A 310 17.53 -17.02 24.68
N SER A 311 18.52 -17.81 24.27
CA SER A 311 19.83 -17.94 24.93
C SER A 311 21.01 -17.34 24.16
N ASP A 312 20.81 -16.83 22.94
CA ASP A 312 21.81 -16.10 22.17
C ASP A 312 21.62 -14.57 22.34
N PRO A 313 22.55 -13.83 22.99
CA PRO A 313 22.45 -12.39 23.13
C PRO A 313 22.74 -11.60 21.83
N ASP A 314 23.22 -12.28 20.77
CA ASP A 314 23.44 -11.71 19.43
C ASP A 314 22.34 -12.15 18.43
N ASP A 315 21.23 -12.76 18.89
CA ASP A 315 20.05 -13.09 18.06
C ASP A 315 19.48 -11.81 17.41
N PRO A 316 19.36 -11.73 16.06
CA PRO A 316 18.77 -10.58 15.39
C PRO A 316 17.26 -10.41 15.67
N ASN A 317 16.60 -11.40 16.26
CA ASN A 317 15.18 -11.42 16.57
C ASN A 317 14.93 -11.96 17.99
N PRO A 318 15.35 -11.22 19.04
CA PRO A 318 15.21 -11.68 20.42
C PRO A 318 13.75 -11.96 20.78
N ALA A 319 13.50 -12.85 21.75
CA ALA A 319 12.17 -13.30 22.16
C ALA A 319 11.32 -12.25 22.93
N ASP A 320 11.57 -10.97 22.69
CA ASP A 320 10.72 -9.85 23.09
C ASP A 320 9.50 -9.82 22.14
N PRO A 321 8.26 -9.52 22.60
CA PRO A 321 7.25 -9.01 21.68
C PRO A 321 7.85 -7.82 20.93
N PHE A 322 7.83 -7.89 19.61
CA PHE A 322 8.17 -6.77 18.73
C PHE A 322 7.31 -5.56 19.14
N ASP A 323 7.93 -4.59 19.81
CA ASP A 323 7.34 -3.27 20.05
C ASP A 323 7.22 -2.59 18.69
N PRO A 324 6.01 -2.36 18.17
CA PRO A 324 5.85 -1.80 16.83
C PRO A 324 6.21 -0.31 16.77
N GLN A 325 6.66 0.30 17.86
CA GLN A 325 7.20 1.66 17.89
C GLN A 325 6.22 2.67 17.29
N VAL A 326 4.98 2.65 17.80
CA VAL A 326 3.91 3.61 17.49
C VAL A 326 3.44 4.43 18.69
N ASP A 327 3.88 4.10 19.90
CA ASP A 327 3.59 4.88 21.10
C ASP A 327 4.49 6.11 21.17
N ILE A 328 3.88 7.27 21.43
CA ILE A 328 4.56 8.57 21.28
C ILE A 328 4.93 9.13 22.64
N SER A 329 6.24 9.25 22.88
CA SER A 329 6.79 9.93 24.05
C SER A 329 6.78 11.44 23.86
N VAL A 330 6.41 12.18 24.90
CA VAL A 330 6.35 13.64 24.93
C VAL A 330 7.06 14.16 26.17
N LYS A 331 7.91 15.16 25.96
CA LYS A 331 8.64 15.89 26.99
C LYS A 331 8.21 17.35 26.95
N VAL A 332 7.85 17.91 28.11
CA VAL A 332 7.48 19.34 28.23
C VAL A 332 8.32 19.99 29.33
N THR A 333 8.88 21.16 29.01
CA THR A 333 9.74 21.94 29.90
C THR A 333 9.32 23.41 29.91
N GLY A 334 9.62 24.12 30.99
CA GLY A 334 9.43 25.57 31.11
C GLY A 334 9.89 26.06 32.48
N GLU A 335 9.68 27.34 32.76
CA GLU A 335 10.23 28.05 33.92
C GLU A 335 9.12 28.65 34.80
N ASN A 336 9.45 28.88 36.08
CA ASN A 336 8.69 29.73 36.98
C ASN A 336 8.90 31.22 36.58
N PRO A 337 8.06 32.15 37.05
CA PRO A 337 8.20 33.58 36.80
C PRO A 337 9.58 34.21 37.10
N ASP A 338 10.36 33.65 38.04
CA ASP A 338 11.74 34.07 38.35
C ASP A 338 12.82 33.48 37.40
N GLY A 339 12.42 32.67 36.41
CA GLY A 339 13.33 31.97 35.50
C GLY A 339 13.92 30.68 36.06
N SER A 340 13.56 30.25 37.28
CA SER A 340 13.94 28.92 37.78
C SER A 340 13.18 27.81 37.05
N PRO A 341 13.80 26.65 36.75
CA PRO A 341 13.14 25.61 35.97
C PRO A 341 12.02 24.91 36.76
N VAL A 342 10.90 24.65 36.08
CA VAL A 342 9.88 23.69 36.54
C VAL A 342 10.38 22.26 36.27
N GLU A 343 9.95 21.31 37.09
CA GLU A 343 10.23 19.88 36.86
C GLU A 343 9.80 19.44 35.46
N GLU A 344 10.68 18.71 34.78
CA GLU A 344 10.45 18.21 33.42
C GLU A 344 9.34 17.16 33.41
N LEU A 345 8.27 17.42 32.65
CA LEU A 345 7.13 16.51 32.55
C LEU A 345 7.29 15.62 31.32
N GLN A 346 7.57 14.34 31.56
CA GLN A 346 7.55 13.28 30.55
C GLN A 346 6.21 12.52 30.60
N ARG A 347 5.64 12.22 29.44
CA ARG A 347 4.39 11.46 29.27
C ARG A 347 4.49 10.58 28.03
N GLU A 348 3.94 9.38 28.12
CA GLU A 348 3.72 8.51 26.97
C GLU A 348 2.26 8.58 26.54
N ALA A 349 2.03 8.57 25.23
CA ALA A 349 0.72 8.52 24.61
C ALA A 349 0.56 7.15 23.94
N PRO A 350 0.05 6.13 24.67
CA PRO A 350 -0.20 4.83 24.09
C PRO A 350 -1.26 4.97 23.00
N THR A 351 -0.96 4.47 21.81
CA THR A 351 -1.93 4.37 20.72
C THR A 351 -2.84 3.18 21.02
N PRO A 352 -4.18 3.32 21.03
CA PRO A 352 -5.06 2.18 21.32
C PRO A 352 -4.81 0.99 20.37
N GLY A 353 -4.59 -0.19 20.93
CA GLY A 353 -4.27 -1.41 20.16
C GLY A 353 -2.80 -1.53 19.71
N SER A 354 -1.91 -0.65 20.18
CA SER A 354 -0.50 -0.60 19.78
C SER A 354 0.32 -1.85 20.11
N GLU A 355 -0.19 -2.79 20.91
CA GLU A 355 0.44 -4.10 21.11
C GLU A 355 0.53 -4.93 19.81
N GLN A 356 -0.25 -4.58 18.78
CA GLN A 356 -0.23 -5.21 17.47
C GLN A 356 -0.57 -4.18 16.38
N VAL A 357 0.40 -3.85 15.52
CA VAL A 357 0.14 -3.08 14.28
C VAL A 357 -0.15 -4.07 13.14
N LEU A 358 -1.20 -3.78 12.37
CA LEU A 358 -1.60 -4.58 11.22
C LEU A 358 -1.06 -3.99 9.90
N PRO A 359 -0.90 -4.80 8.84
CA PRO A 359 -0.70 -4.30 7.48
C PRO A 359 -1.76 -3.28 7.05
N ALA A 360 -1.44 -2.48 6.05
CA ALA A 360 -2.41 -1.61 5.38
C ALA A 360 -3.52 -2.44 4.71
N ASN A 361 -4.66 -1.82 4.44
CA ASN A 361 -5.71 -2.46 3.63
C ASN A 361 -5.22 -2.68 2.17
N PRO A 362 -5.53 -3.83 1.55
CA PRO A 362 -5.00 -4.19 0.24
C PRO A 362 -5.66 -3.39 -0.89
N ASP A 363 -4.92 -3.22 -1.99
CA ASP A 363 -5.45 -2.75 -3.29
C ASP A 363 -5.24 -3.89 -4.31
N PRO A 364 -6.12 -4.91 -4.33
CA PRO A 364 -5.92 -6.07 -5.16
C PRO A 364 -6.27 -5.77 -6.62
N THR A 365 -5.48 -6.31 -7.55
CA THR A 365 -5.77 -6.27 -8.98
C THR A 365 -5.89 -7.68 -9.53
N VAL A 366 -6.82 -7.90 -10.46
CA VAL A 366 -6.98 -9.20 -11.15
C VAL A 366 -7.00 -9.00 -12.66
N THR A 367 -6.06 -9.65 -13.34
CA THR A 367 -5.97 -9.67 -14.80
C THR A 367 -6.14 -11.09 -15.31
N LYS A 368 -6.58 -11.22 -16.56
CA LYS A 368 -6.85 -12.50 -17.20
C LYS A 368 -6.41 -12.47 -18.65
N GLU A 369 -5.70 -13.52 -19.06
CA GLU A 369 -5.24 -13.73 -20.44
C GLU A 369 -5.71 -15.11 -20.92
N VAL A 370 -5.84 -15.28 -22.24
CA VAL A 370 -6.15 -16.57 -22.88
C VAL A 370 -5.21 -16.80 -24.05
N THR A 371 -4.76 -18.05 -24.21
CA THR A 371 -3.99 -18.50 -25.36
C THR A 371 -4.55 -19.81 -25.90
N ASN A 372 -4.69 -19.93 -27.22
CA ASN A 372 -5.13 -21.14 -27.89
C ASN A 372 -3.93 -22.10 -28.06
N VAL A 373 -3.87 -23.17 -27.26
CA VAL A 373 -2.70 -24.07 -27.23
C VAL A 373 -2.73 -25.13 -28.33
N THR A 374 -3.85 -25.31 -29.04
CA THR A 374 -4.00 -26.26 -30.16
C THR A 374 -3.63 -25.67 -31.51
N ARG A 375 -3.96 -24.39 -31.77
CA ARG A 375 -3.70 -23.71 -33.07
C ARG A 375 -3.05 -22.33 -32.99
N GLY A 376 -2.97 -21.71 -31.82
CA GLY A 376 -2.37 -20.39 -31.63
C GLY A 376 -3.27 -19.21 -32.01
N ASP A 377 -2.96 -18.06 -31.41
CA ASP A 377 -3.84 -16.88 -31.32
C ASP A 377 -3.93 -16.03 -32.62
N THR A 378 -3.33 -16.49 -33.71
CA THR A 378 -3.49 -15.89 -35.04
C THR A 378 -4.59 -16.56 -35.86
N THR A 379 -5.22 -17.62 -35.32
CA THR A 379 -6.32 -18.35 -35.97
C THR A 379 -7.62 -18.14 -35.21
N ASP A 380 -8.75 -18.18 -35.92
CA ASP A 380 -10.07 -18.30 -35.30
C ASP A 380 -10.11 -19.56 -34.43
N ALA A 381 -10.58 -19.46 -33.18
CA ALA A 381 -10.83 -20.62 -32.33
C ALA A 381 -11.97 -21.51 -32.90
N GLN A 382 -11.96 -22.80 -32.56
CA GLN A 382 -12.90 -23.80 -33.06
C GLN A 382 -13.34 -24.75 -31.95
N VAL A 383 -14.49 -25.38 -32.15
CA VAL A 383 -14.91 -26.54 -31.34
C VAL A 383 -13.79 -27.58 -31.31
N GLY A 384 -13.44 -28.03 -30.11
CA GLY A 384 -12.36 -28.99 -29.87
C GLY A 384 -11.04 -28.35 -29.43
N ASP A 385 -10.86 -27.03 -29.57
CA ASP A 385 -9.64 -26.35 -29.12
C ASP A 385 -9.44 -26.38 -27.61
N LEU A 386 -8.19 -26.37 -27.19
CA LEU A 386 -7.80 -26.12 -25.81
C LEU A 386 -7.35 -24.65 -25.67
N LEU A 387 -7.99 -23.95 -24.75
CA LEU A 387 -7.69 -22.56 -24.40
C LEU A 387 -7.07 -22.56 -23.00
N ARG A 388 -5.81 -22.13 -22.89
CA ARG A 388 -5.16 -21.93 -21.60
C ARG A 388 -5.43 -20.51 -21.11
N TYR A 389 -6.09 -20.44 -19.96
CA TYR A 389 -6.33 -19.21 -19.22
C TYR A 389 -5.23 -18.99 -18.18
N THR A 390 -4.82 -17.74 -18.04
CA THR A 390 -3.88 -17.28 -17.02
C THR A 390 -4.53 -16.13 -16.26
N VAL A 391 -4.91 -16.38 -15.01
CA VAL A 391 -5.43 -15.36 -14.08
C VAL A 391 -4.28 -14.92 -13.18
N THR A 392 -3.95 -13.64 -13.17
CA THR A 392 -2.99 -13.06 -12.23
C THR A 392 -3.74 -12.24 -11.21
N VAL A 393 -3.59 -12.59 -9.94
CA VAL A 393 -4.00 -11.78 -8.79
C VAL A 393 -2.76 -11.12 -8.21
N ALA A 394 -2.75 -9.79 -8.10
CA ALA A 394 -1.69 -9.05 -7.43
C ALA A 394 -2.26 -8.21 -6.29
N ASN A 395 -1.42 -7.88 -5.31
CA ASN A 395 -1.72 -6.85 -4.32
C ASN A 395 -0.65 -5.76 -4.46
N ASP A 396 -0.97 -4.69 -5.19
CA ASP A 396 0.03 -3.71 -5.61
C ASP A 396 0.32 -2.66 -4.51
N HIS A 397 -0.49 -2.60 -3.44
CA HIS A 397 -0.34 -1.64 -2.35
C HIS A 397 0.80 -2.05 -1.38
N PRO A 398 1.88 -1.26 -1.21
CA PRO A 398 2.97 -1.59 -0.30
C PRO A 398 2.50 -1.80 1.16
N TYR A 399 3.20 -2.66 1.90
CA TYR A 399 2.94 -2.94 3.33
C TYR A 399 1.49 -3.32 3.68
N SER A 400 0.71 -3.78 2.70
CA SER A 400 -0.64 -4.32 2.88
C SER A 400 -0.65 -5.84 2.87
N GLU A 401 -1.79 -6.43 3.21
CA GLU A 401 -2.06 -7.85 3.08
C GLU A 401 -3.50 -8.08 2.61
N LEU A 402 -3.68 -8.85 1.54
CA LEU A 402 -4.95 -9.46 1.19
C LEU A 402 -4.98 -10.86 1.83
N LYS A 403 -5.79 -11.04 2.86
CA LYS A 403 -5.90 -12.32 3.60
C LYS A 403 -6.90 -13.26 2.93
N ASP A 404 -6.63 -14.56 3.01
CA ASP A 404 -7.52 -15.64 2.57
C ASP A 404 -8.08 -15.42 1.16
N ALA A 405 -7.23 -14.99 0.22
CA ALA A 405 -7.65 -14.62 -1.10
C ALA A 405 -8.11 -15.84 -1.92
N VAL A 406 -9.19 -15.67 -2.68
CA VAL A 406 -9.80 -16.72 -3.50
C VAL A 406 -10.05 -16.17 -4.90
N ALA A 407 -9.39 -16.76 -5.89
CA ALA A 407 -9.63 -16.47 -7.30
C ALA A 407 -10.80 -17.33 -7.81
N SER A 408 -11.83 -16.71 -8.38
CA SER A 408 -13.02 -17.41 -8.88
C SER A 408 -13.25 -17.17 -10.38
N ASP A 409 -13.74 -18.20 -11.08
CA ASP A 409 -13.91 -18.23 -12.53
C ASP A 409 -15.24 -18.93 -12.85
N LEU A 410 -16.24 -18.18 -13.32
CA LEU A 410 -17.46 -18.79 -13.85
C LEU A 410 -17.23 -19.11 -15.33
N LEU A 411 -16.98 -20.39 -15.64
CA LEU A 411 -16.76 -20.81 -17.02
C LEU A 411 -18.04 -20.61 -17.84
N PRO A 412 -17.97 -19.95 -19.01
CA PRO A 412 -19.07 -19.94 -19.98
C PRO A 412 -19.47 -21.35 -20.41
N LEU A 413 -20.76 -21.56 -20.69
CA LEU A 413 -21.31 -22.87 -21.08
C LEU A 413 -20.67 -23.49 -22.33
N GLY A 414 -20.03 -22.70 -23.19
CA GLY A 414 -19.29 -23.17 -24.36
C GLY A 414 -17.88 -23.71 -24.07
N LEU A 415 -17.44 -23.76 -22.81
CA LEU A 415 -16.09 -24.16 -22.38
C LEU A 415 -16.13 -25.24 -21.29
N ASP A 416 -15.68 -26.46 -21.58
CA ASP A 416 -15.52 -27.51 -20.58
C ASP A 416 -14.16 -27.36 -19.87
N LEU A 417 -14.07 -27.37 -18.53
CA LEU A 417 -12.77 -27.41 -17.85
C LEU A 417 -12.00 -28.68 -18.23
N VAL A 418 -10.68 -28.57 -18.42
CA VAL A 418 -9.77 -29.73 -18.45
C VAL A 418 -9.24 -29.93 -17.02
N PRO A 419 -9.74 -30.92 -16.23
CA PRO A 419 -9.57 -30.94 -14.79
C PRO A 419 -8.10 -30.86 -14.35
N ASP A 420 -7.26 -31.79 -14.81
CA ASP A 420 -5.86 -31.97 -14.37
C ASP A 420 -4.88 -30.85 -14.82
N THR A 421 -5.39 -29.66 -15.17
CA THR A 421 -4.61 -28.51 -15.63
C THR A 421 -4.64 -27.31 -14.67
N VAL A 422 -5.49 -27.33 -13.64
CA VAL A 422 -5.58 -26.24 -12.67
C VAL A 422 -4.32 -26.21 -11.80
N LYS A 423 -3.65 -25.06 -11.79
CA LYS A 423 -2.34 -24.89 -11.15
C LYS A 423 -2.15 -23.48 -10.63
N VAL A 424 -1.56 -23.35 -9.45
CA VAL A 424 -1.18 -22.08 -8.82
C VAL A 424 0.34 -21.92 -8.87
N THR A 425 0.79 -20.68 -9.11
CA THR A 425 2.19 -20.26 -8.97
C THR A 425 2.26 -19.13 -7.93
N TYR A 426 2.96 -19.38 -6.83
CA TYR A 426 3.10 -18.49 -5.68
C TYR A 426 4.19 -17.42 -5.89
N PRO A 427 4.30 -16.38 -5.03
CA PRO A 427 5.23 -15.27 -5.24
C PRO A 427 6.72 -15.66 -5.22
N ASP A 428 7.06 -16.75 -4.54
CA ASP A 428 8.41 -17.36 -4.50
C ASP A 428 8.73 -18.18 -5.77
N GLY A 429 7.75 -18.37 -6.66
CA GLY A 429 7.85 -19.21 -7.84
C GLY A 429 7.55 -20.69 -7.60
N ALA A 430 7.18 -21.08 -6.38
CA ALA A 430 6.67 -22.43 -6.10
C ALA A 430 5.37 -22.67 -6.87
N GLN A 431 5.11 -23.94 -7.20
CA GLN A 431 4.02 -24.33 -8.06
C GLN A 431 3.26 -25.55 -7.52
N GLU A 432 1.95 -25.40 -7.41
CA GLU A 432 1.04 -26.42 -6.86
C GLU A 432 -0.05 -26.75 -7.87
N ALA A 433 -0.27 -28.03 -8.13
CA ALA A 433 -1.39 -28.52 -8.93
C ALA A 433 -2.57 -28.77 -8.00
N MET A 434 -3.75 -28.26 -8.34
CA MET A 434 -4.94 -28.35 -7.50
C MET A 434 -5.76 -29.60 -7.86
N ASP A 435 -6.34 -30.27 -6.86
CA ASP A 435 -7.31 -31.34 -7.13
C ASP A 435 -8.60 -30.71 -7.68
N PRO A 436 -9.03 -31.05 -8.90
CA PRO A 436 -10.22 -30.46 -9.52
C PRO A 436 -11.50 -30.74 -8.73
N ALA A 437 -11.55 -31.81 -7.94
CA ALA A 437 -12.70 -32.12 -7.08
C ALA A 437 -12.87 -31.12 -5.93
N ASP A 438 -11.78 -30.47 -5.50
CA ASP A 438 -11.79 -29.48 -4.42
C ASP A 438 -12.06 -28.06 -4.94
N VAL A 439 -11.60 -27.74 -6.17
CA VAL A 439 -11.68 -26.37 -6.73
C VAL A 439 -12.74 -26.17 -7.82
N TYR A 440 -13.26 -27.20 -8.48
CA TYR A 440 -14.25 -27.04 -9.56
C TYR A 440 -15.63 -27.62 -9.19
N HIS A 441 -16.66 -26.80 -9.36
CA HIS A 441 -18.05 -27.15 -9.10
C HIS A 441 -18.83 -27.23 -10.42
N ASP A 442 -18.99 -28.45 -10.94
CA ASP A 442 -19.66 -28.74 -12.20
C ASP A 442 -21.11 -28.21 -12.26
N GLU A 443 -21.89 -28.38 -11.17
CA GLU A 443 -23.28 -27.91 -11.08
C GLU A 443 -23.44 -26.39 -11.25
N THR A 444 -22.42 -25.61 -10.87
CA THR A 444 -22.41 -24.15 -11.01
C THR A 444 -21.43 -23.67 -12.08
N HIS A 445 -20.77 -24.59 -12.79
CA HIS A 445 -19.72 -24.31 -13.78
C HIS A 445 -18.61 -23.37 -13.26
N THR A 446 -18.33 -23.42 -11.95
CA THR A 446 -17.48 -22.43 -11.26
C THR A 446 -16.18 -23.08 -10.77
N LEU A 447 -15.05 -22.49 -11.15
CA LEU A 447 -13.73 -22.78 -10.59
C LEU A 447 -13.44 -21.79 -9.46
N THR A 448 -13.10 -22.28 -8.27
CA THR A 448 -12.85 -21.50 -7.05
C THR A 448 -11.51 -21.94 -6.46
N VAL A 449 -10.46 -21.15 -6.64
CA VAL A 449 -9.09 -21.50 -6.25
C VAL A 449 -8.64 -20.65 -5.06
N PRO A 450 -8.43 -21.24 -3.87
CA PRO A 450 -7.79 -20.53 -2.76
C PRO A 450 -6.33 -20.24 -3.13
N VAL A 451 -5.95 -18.96 -3.12
CA VAL A 451 -4.59 -18.48 -3.43
C VAL A 451 -3.83 -18.01 -2.19
N GLY A 452 -4.48 -17.96 -1.03
CA GLY A 452 -3.85 -17.68 0.27
C GLY A 452 -3.65 -16.19 0.54
N ASN A 453 -2.68 -15.84 1.39
CA ASN A 453 -2.39 -14.44 1.69
C ASN A 453 -1.46 -13.85 0.62
N ILE A 454 -1.71 -12.61 0.19
CA ILE A 454 -0.91 -11.90 -0.81
C ILE A 454 -0.47 -10.56 -0.21
N PHE A 455 0.83 -10.42 0.09
CA PHE A 455 1.35 -9.19 0.67
C PHE A 455 1.62 -8.11 -0.39
N GLY A 456 1.75 -6.86 0.05
CA GLY A 456 2.04 -5.73 -0.81
C GLY A 456 3.28 -5.92 -1.70
N GLY A 457 3.09 -5.82 -3.02
CA GLY A 457 4.08 -6.05 -4.07
C GLY A 457 4.15 -7.49 -4.58
N GLU A 458 3.35 -8.41 -4.04
CA GLU A 458 3.31 -9.81 -4.44
C GLU A 458 2.16 -10.11 -5.41
N LYS A 459 2.28 -11.25 -6.11
CA LYS A 459 1.25 -11.76 -7.01
C LYS A 459 1.23 -13.28 -7.04
N VAL A 460 0.04 -13.83 -7.22
CA VAL A 460 -0.23 -15.25 -7.42
C VAL A 460 -0.85 -15.45 -8.81
N VAL A 461 -0.45 -16.50 -9.51
CA VAL A 461 -0.94 -16.80 -10.86
C VAL A 461 -1.65 -18.15 -10.87
N VAL A 462 -2.93 -18.15 -11.23
CA VAL A 462 -3.71 -19.37 -11.48
C VAL A 462 -3.74 -19.63 -12.99
N THR A 463 -3.34 -20.82 -13.41
CA THR A 463 -3.46 -21.28 -14.80
C THR A 463 -4.35 -22.50 -14.87
N PHE A 464 -5.22 -22.57 -15.88
CA PHE A 464 -6.04 -23.73 -16.20
C PHE A 464 -6.31 -23.77 -17.71
N GLU A 465 -6.71 -24.94 -18.23
CA GLU A 465 -7.13 -25.11 -19.62
C GLU A 465 -8.61 -25.46 -19.69
N ALA A 466 -9.32 -24.91 -20.67
CA ALA A 466 -10.69 -25.26 -20.98
C ALA A 466 -10.83 -25.61 -22.46
N LYS A 467 -11.65 -26.62 -22.76
CA LYS A 467 -11.92 -27.10 -24.11
C LYS A 467 -13.16 -26.40 -24.68
N VAL A 468 -13.06 -25.85 -25.88
CA VAL A 468 -14.22 -25.32 -26.61
C VAL A 468 -15.15 -26.47 -26.97
N ASN A 469 -16.35 -26.49 -26.38
CA ASN A 469 -17.33 -27.54 -26.59
C ASN A 469 -18.28 -27.19 -27.75
N ARG A 470 -19.17 -28.13 -28.11
CA ARG A 470 -20.07 -27.98 -29.26
C ARG A 470 -21.14 -26.89 -29.06
N SER A 471 -21.55 -26.63 -27.82
CA SER A 471 -22.61 -25.65 -27.52
C SER A 471 -22.20 -24.21 -27.85
N ALA A 472 -20.89 -23.92 -27.89
CA ALA A 472 -20.33 -22.63 -28.29
C ALA A 472 -20.70 -22.14 -29.71
N VAL A 473 -21.26 -23.03 -30.54
CA VAL A 473 -21.68 -22.76 -31.93
C VAL A 473 -23.00 -23.43 -32.31
N ASP A 474 -23.67 -24.12 -31.39
CA ASP A 474 -24.92 -24.83 -31.65
C ASP A 474 -26.10 -23.85 -31.55
N GLU A 475 -26.92 -23.72 -32.60
CA GLU A 475 -28.07 -22.81 -32.62
C GLU A 475 -29.15 -23.15 -31.58
N ALA A 476 -29.12 -24.37 -31.03
CA ALA A 476 -30.00 -24.76 -29.92
C ALA A 476 -29.58 -24.15 -28.56
N THR A 477 -28.35 -23.64 -28.44
CA THR A 477 -27.78 -23.08 -27.20
C THR A 477 -27.11 -21.71 -27.44
N PRO A 478 -27.85 -20.69 -27.91
CA PRO A 478 -27.29 -19.37 -28.25
C PRO A 478 -26.62 -18.67 -27.05
N GLU A 479 -27.05 -18.97 -25.82
CA GLU A 479 -26.44 -18.49 -24.58
C GLU A 479 -25.00 -19.00 -24.36
N ALA A 480 -24.61 -20.12 -24.98
CA ALA A 480 -23.27 -20.68 -24.88
C ALA A 480 -22.28 -20.08 -25.90
N HIS A 481 -22.75 -19.30 -26.87
CA HIS A 481 -21.91 -18.70 -27.93
C HIS A 481 -20.97 -17.60 -27.39
N ASP A 482 -21.39 -16.91 -26.32
CA ASP A 482 -20.55 -15.92 -25.64
C ASP A 482 -19.60 -16.62 -24.66
N ILE A 483 -18.52 -17.20 -25.22
CA ILE A 483 -17.44 -17.81 -24.43
C ILE A 483 -16.45 -16.78 -23.84
N GLY A 484 -16.81 -15.50 -23.80
CA GLY A 484 -15.95 -14.50 -23.19
C GLY A 484 -15.86 -14.76 -21.69
N ASN A 485 -14.66 -14.94 -21.18
CA ASN A 485 -14.44 -15.43 -19.83
C ASN A 485 -13.92 -14.30 -18.91
N VAL A 486 -14.28 -14.35 -17.63
CA VAL A 486 -13.97 -13.34 -16.60
C VAL A 486 -13.53 -14.05 -15.32
N ALA A 487 -12.52 -13.52 -14.64
CA ALA A 487 -12.13 -13.97 -13.30
C ALA A 487 -12.49 -12.88 -12.28
N THR A 488 -12.79 -13.29 -11.05
CA THR A 488 -12.87 -12.41 -9.88
C THR A 488 -11.86 -12.81 -8.83
N VAL A 489 -11.58 -11.89 -7.90
CA VAL A 489 -10.91 -12.22 -6.64
C VAL A 489 -11.68 -11.62 -5.47
N ASP A 490 -11.89 -12.44 -4.45
CA ASP A 490 -12.35 -12.05 -3.11
C ASP A 490 -11.18 -12.23 -2.12
N GLY A 491 -11.25 -11.53 -0.99
CA GLY A 491 -10.37 -11.72 0.16
C GLY A 491 -10.78 -10.82 1.33
N ASN A 492 -10.05 -10.91 2.43
CA ASN A 492 -10.26 -10.10 3.62
C ASN A 492 -9.17 -9.03 3.77
N THR A 493 -9.50 -7.95 4.47
CA THR A 493 -8.51 -7.01 5.00
C THR A 493 -7.73 -7.64 6.17
N PRO A 494 -6.63 -7.02 6.63
CA PRO A 494 -5.87 -7.52 7.79
C PRO A 494 -6.69 -7.69 9.07
N GLU A 495 -7.73 -6.87 9.25
CA GLU A 495 -8.71 -6.92 10.35
C GLU A 495 -9.83 -7.98 10.17
N ASP A 496 -9.69 -8.92 9.22
CA ASP A 496 -10.70 -9.93 8.89
C ASP A 496 -12.06 -9.38 8.42
N LYS A 497 -12.10 -8.11 8.00
CA LYS A 497 -13.26 -7.49 7.33
C LYS A 497 -13.24 -7.91 5.85
N LYS A 498 -14.38 -8.32 5.27
CA LYS A 498 -14.44 -8.71 3.86
C LYS A 498 -14.14 -7.50 2.94
N GLY A 499 -13.17 -7.66 2.04
CA GLY A 499 -12.78 -6.64 1.06
C GLY A 499 -13.75 -6.54 -0.14
N GLU A 500 -13.52 -5.55 -1.00
CA GLU A 500 -14.28 -5.41 -2.26
C GLU A 500 -13.82 -6.46 -3.29
N GLN A 501 -14.78 -7.21 -3.85
CA GLN A 501 -14.49 -8.17 -4.92
C GLN A 501 -14.03 -7.42 -6.18
N GLN A 502 -12.88 -7.82 -6.73
CA GLN A 502 -12.36 -7.29 -7.98
C GLN A 502 -12.63 -8.24 -9.14
N GLN A 503 -12.69 -7.69 -10.36
CA GLN A 503 -13.07 -8.44 -11.57
C GLN A 503 -12.16 -8.10 -12.75
N SER A 504 -11.73 -9.12 -13.50
CA SER A 504 -10.92 -8.95 -14.70
C SER A 504 -11.73 -8.34 -15.84
N GLN A 505 -11.04 -7.87 -16.89
CA GLN A 505 -11.73 -7.64 -18.16
C GLN A 505 -12.31 -8.96 -18.70
N LYS A 506 -13.43 -8.87 -19.44
CA LYS A 506 -13.99 -10.00 -20.19
C LYS A 506 -13.13 -10.26 -21.43
N ILE A 507 -12.52 -11.43 -21.50
CA ILE A 507 -11.57 -11.79 -22.54
C ILE A 507 -12.10 -12.91 -23.43
N PHE A 508 -11.71 -12.88 -24.70
CA PHE A 508 -12.11 -13.85 -25.72
C PHE A 508 -10.85 -14.41 -26.37
N PRO A 509 -10.85 -15.69 -26.82
CA PRO A 509 -9.82 -16.17 -27.72
C PRO A 509 -9.89 -15.42 -29.05
N SER A 510 -8.87 -15.57 -29.89
CA SER A 510 -8.78 -14.93 -31.20
C SER A 510 -9.91 -15.36 -32.15
N GLY A 511 -10.55 -14.36 -32.77
CA GLY A 511 -11.49 -14.56 -33.87
C GLY A 511 -12.89 -15.04 -33.43
N TRP A 512 -13.63 -15.61 -34.38
CA TRP A 512 -14.96 -16.17 -34.14
C TRP A 512 -14.88 -17.67 -33.89
N ILE A 513 -15.74 -18.21 -33.02
CA ILE A 513 -15.78 -19.66 -32.81
C ILE A 513 -16.41 -20.33 -34.03
N LYS A 514 -15.72 -21.34 -34.57
CA LYS A 514 -16.13 -22.06 -35.79
C LYS A 514 -16.22 -23.56 -35.57
N PHE A 515 -17.03 -24.24 -36.38
CA PHE A 515 -16.92 -25.69 -36.53
C PHE A 515 -15.62 -26.05 -37.29
N ALA A 516 -14.95 -27.11 -36.85
CA ALA A 516 -13.83 -27.70 -37.56
C ALA A 516 -14.38 -28.70 -38.62
N ILE A 517 -14.06 -28.47 -39.89
CA ILE A 517 -14.55 -29.31 -41.00
C ILE A 517 -13.66 -30.56 -41.13
N PRO A 518 -14.21 -31.79 -41.19
CA PRO A 518 -13.41 -33.00 -41.40
C PRO A 518 -12.69 -32.98 -42.77
N GLN A 519 -11.53 -33.61 -42.84
CA GLN A 519 -10.76 -33.74 -44.07
C GLN A 519 -10.78 -35.22 -44.51
N PRO A 520 -11.79 -35.63 -45.29
CA PRO A 520 -11.88 -37.01 -45.76
C PRO A 520 -10.72 -37.35 -46.70
N THR A 521 -10.19 -38.56 -46.55
CA THR A 521 -9.17 -39.13 -47.42
C THR A 521 -9.62 -40.50 -47.88
N VAL A 522 -9.49 -40.78 -49.18
CA VAL A 522 -9.74 -42.11 -49.74
C VAL A 522 -8.56 -42.52 -50.60
N ALA A 523 -7.88 -43.60 -50.21
CA ALA A 523 -6.86 -44.26 -51.02
C ALA A 523 -7.39 -45.60 -51.52
N LYS A 524 -6.96 -46.01 -52.71
CA LYS A 524 -7.30 -47.32 -53.29
C LYS A 524 -6.05 -47.98 -53.82
N THR A 525 -5.83 -49.23 -53.47
CA THR A 525 -4.72 -50.04 -53.94
C THR A 525 -5.22 -51.39 -54.45
N VAL A 526 -4.37 -52.06 -55.23
CA VAL A 526 -4.61 -53.42 -55.73
C VAL A 526 -3.30 -54.19 -55.65
N ILE A 527 -3.39 -55.43 -55.22
CA ILE A 527 -2.29 -56.40 -55.16
C ILE A 527 -2.76 -57.65 -55.91
N ASP A 528 -1.84 -58.29 -56.62
CA ASP A 528 -2.08 -59.59 -57.24
C ASP A 528 -1.77 -60.70 -56.23
N ASP A 529 -2.73 -61.60 -56.00
CA ASP A 529 -2.62 -62.67 -55.03
C ASP A 529 -1.92 -63.93 -55.61
N ASP A 530 -1.87 -64.05 -56.94
CA ASP A 530 -1.32 -65.20 -57.67
C ASP A 530 0.10 -64.93 -58.21
N HIS A 531 0.39 -63.69 -58.68
CA HIS A 531 1.64 -63.34 -59.36
C HIS A 531 2.33 -62.05 -58.84
N PRO A 532 3.53 -62.13 -58.23
CA PRO A 532 4.18 -60.97 -57.60
C PRO A 532 4.80 -59.94 -58.56
N ASN A 533 4.76 -60.16 -59.88
CA ASN A 533 5.51 -59.36 -60.88
C ASN A 533 4.69 -58.89 -62.08
N GLY A 534 3.36 -59.00 -62.03
CA GLY A 534 2.47 -58.61 -63.13
C GLY A 534 1.08 -59.18 -62.93
N TYR A 535 0.12 -58.63 -63.64
CA TYR A 535 -1.29 -59.02 -63.58
C TYR A 535 -1.65 -59.81 -64.84
N TYR A 536 -2.13 -61.04 -64.69
CA TYR A 536 -2.48 -61.94 -65.80
C TYR A 536 -3.98 -62.22 -65.88
N GLU A 537 -4.45 -62.58 -67.07
CA GLU A 537 -5.85 -62.97 -67.28
C GLU A 537 -6.16 -64.30 -66.56
N GLY A 538 -7.07 -64.23 -65.59
CA GLY A 538 -7.46 -65.35 -64.72
C GLY A 538 -6.91 -65.27 -63.29
N ASP A 539 -6.08 -64.28 -62.97
CA ASP A 539 -5.53 -64.08 -61.62
C ASP A 539 -6.58 -63.54 -60.64
N GLN A 540 -6.42 -63.86 -59.36
CA GLN A 540 -7.14 -63.21 -58.28
C GLN A 540 -6.38 -61.97 -57.80
N VAL A 541 -7.07 -60.83 -57.75
CA VAL A 541 -6.51 -59.56 -57.27
C VAL A 541 -7.29 -59.03 -56.07
N THR A 542 -6.60 -58.69 -54.98
CA THR A 542 -7.19 -58.08 -53.80
C THR A 542 -7.11 -56.56 -53.90
N TYR A 543 -8.28 -55.92 -53.92
CA TYR A 543 -8.43 -54.48 -53.76
C TYR A 543 -8.51 -54.10 -52.28
N SER A 544 -7.93 -52.96 -51.94
CA SER A 544 -8.00 -52.34 -50.62
C SER A 544 -8.37 -50.86 -50.78
N ILE A 545 -9.49 -50.46 -50.20
CA ILE A 545 -9.93 -49.06 -50.08
C ILE A 545 -9.67 -48.63 -48.64
N GLU A 546 -8.88 -47.58 -48.44
CA GLU A 546 -8.68 -46.94 -47.15
C GLU A 546 -9.48 -45.65 -47.12
N ALA A 547 -10.44 -45.53 -46.19
CA ALA A 547 -11.20 -44.32 -45.94
C ALA A 547 -10.78 -43.78 -44.56
N GLY A 548 -10.40 -42.51 -44.50
CA GLY A 548 -9.89 -41.89 -43.27
C GLY A 548 -10.31 -40.43 -43.14
N ASN A 549 -10.13 -39.86 -41.96
CA ASN A 549 -10.32 -38.43 -41.71
C ASN A 549 -8.99 -37.85 -41.21
N SER A 550 -8.30 -37.06 -42.04
CA SER A 550 -6.96 -36.55 -41.72
C SER A 550 -6.95 -35.34 -40.80
N GLN A 551 -8.10 -34.76 -40.45
CA GLN A 551 -8.20 -33.57 -39.60
C GLN A 551 -8.46 -33.97 -38.14
N PRO A 552 -7.48 -33.86 -37.22
CA PRO A 552 -7.67 -34.23 -35.81
C PRO A 552 -8.77 -33.41 -35.15
N GLY A 553 -9.48 -34.02 -34.18
CA GLY A 553 -10.55 -33.35 -33.42
C GLY A 553 -11.87 -33.16 -34.17
N THR A 554 -11.99 -33.68 -35.40
CA THR A 554 -13.25 -33.68 -36.17
C THR A 554 -13.83 -35.09 -36.28
N ALA A 555 -15.11 -35.19 -36.61
CA ALA A 555 -15.76 -36.43 -37.00
C ALA A 555 -16.25 -36.32 -38.45
N TRP A 556 -15.95 -37.34 -39.26
CA TRP A 556 -16.65 -37.59 -40.52
C TRP A 556 -17.74 -38.60 -40.18
N GLU A 557 -18.99 -38.16 -40.18
CA GLU A 557 -20.17 -38.93 -39.79
C GLU A 557 -20.84 -39.57 -41.03
N ASP A 558 -21.73 -40.54 -40.80
CA ASP A 558 -22.50 -41.25 -41.84
C ASP A 558 -21.71 -41.73 -43.07
N VAL A 559 -20.45 -42.13 -42.87
CA VAL A 559 -19.52 -42.44 -43.96
C VAL A 559 -19.93 -43.74 -44.67
N VAL A 560 -20.08 -43.65 -45.98
CA VAL A 560 -20.35 -44.77 -46.88
C VAL A 560 -19.30 -44.80 -47.99
N VAL A 561 -18.64 -45.95 -48.17
CA VAL A 561 -17.72 -46.23 -49.27
C VAL A 561 -18.51 -46.79 -50.45
N HIS A 562 -18.33 -46.19 -51.63
CA HIS A 562 -18.91 -46.60 -52.91
C HIS A 562 -17.82 -47.02 -53.90
N ASP A 563 -18.04 -48.11 -54.61
CA ASP A 563 -17.10 -48.65 -55.59
C ASP A 563 -17.84 -49.37 -56.73
N THR A 564 -17.76 -48.84 -57.96
CA THR A 564 -18.36 -49.48 -59.13
C THR A 564 -17.28 -50.19 -59.95
N LEU A 565 -17.35 -51.52 -60.01
CA LEU A 565 -16.29 -52.33 -60.61
C LEU A 565 -16.29 -52.23 -62.15
N PRO A 566 -15.17 -51.80 -62.77
CA PRO A 566 -15.04 -51.70 -64.23
C PRO A 566 -15.01 -53.07 -64.92
N ASP A 567 -15.29 -53.08 -66.23
CA ASP A 567 -15.03 -54.24 -67.09
C ASP A 567 -13.61 -54.78 -66.90
N GLY A 568 -13.50 -56.11 -66.82
CA GLY A 568 -12.28 -56.80 -66.44
C GLY A 568 -12.27 -57.35 -65.00
N LEU A 569 -13.16 -56.89 -64.11
CA LEU A 569 -13.25 -57.41 -62.73
C LEU A 569 -14.58 -58.13 -62.45
N ALA A 570 -14.51 -59.32 -61.87
CA ALA A 570 -15.64 -60.01 -61.26
C ALA A 570 -15.41 -60.17 -59.76
N MET A 571 -16.24 -59.53 -58.92
CA MET A 571 -16.07 -59.61 -57.46
C MET A 571 -16.28 -61.02 -56.94
N VAL A 572 -15.33 -61.52 -56.15
CA VAL A 572 -15.55 -62.67 -55.30
C VAL A 572 -16.31 -62.16 -54.08
N ALA A 573 -17.64 -62.19 -54.09
CA ALA A 573 -18.47 -61.56 -53.05
C ALA A 573 -18.27 -62.12 -51.62
N THR A 574 -17.76 -63.35 -51.49
CA THR A 574 -17.24 -63.89 -50.21
C THR A 574 -15.86 -63.32 -49.82
N SER A 575 -15.41 -62.29 -50.54
CA SER A 575 -14.26 -61.39 -50.40
C SER A 575 -14.33 -60.41 -49.24
N LEU A 576 -15.47 -59.72 -49.18
CA LEU A 576 -15.61 -58.42 -48.54
C LEU A 576 -15.34 -58.43 -47.02
N THR A 577 -14.36 -57.67 -46.58
CA THR A 577 -13.93 -57.57 -45.18
C THR A 577 -13.72 -56.10 -44.82
N LEU A 578 -14.15 -55.69 -43.62
CA LEU A 578 -13.85 -54.39 -43.04
C LEU A 578 -12.73 -54.56 -42.01
N ILE A 579 -11.78 -53.64 -41.99
CA ILE A 579 -10.69 -53.60 -41.02
C ILE A 579 -10.79 -52.27 -40.27
N HIS A 580 -10.94 -52.36 -38.96
CA HIS A 580 -11.10 -51.24 -38.04
C HIS A 580 -9.75 -50.55 -37.76
N PRO A 581 -9.74 -49.32 -37.22
CA PRO A 581 -8.50 -48.60 -36.89
C PRO A 581 -7.59 -49.33 -35.88
N ASP A 582 -8.16 -50.20 -35.02
CA ASP A 582 -7.42 -51.04 -34.08
C ASP A 582 -6.82 -52.32 -34.71
N GLY A 583 -7.08 -52.55 -36.00
CA GLY A 583 -6.63 -53.72 -36.76
C GLY A 583 -7.54 -54.96 -36.64
N THR A 584 -8.64 -54.90 -35.89
CA THR A 584 -9.66 -55.97 -35.90
C THR A 584 -10.35 -56.05 -37.27
N GLN A 585 -10.89 -57.23 -37.60
CA GLN A 585 -11.46 -57.51 -38.92
C GLN A 585 -12.87 -58.09 -38.82
N GLU A 586 -13.82 -57.50 -39.55
CA GLU A 586 -15.20 -57.96 -39.68
C GLU A 586 -15.47 -58.52 -41.09
N ARG A 587 -16.10 -59.69 -41.14
CA ARG A 587 -16.59 -60.33 -42.36
C ARG A 587 -17.92 -59.68 -42.78
N LEU A 588 -17.88 -58.79 -43.77
CA LEU A 588 -19.06 -58.07 -44.23
C LEU A 588 -20.05 -58.93 -45.03
N ALA A 589 -21.30 -58.49 -45.06
CA ALA A 589 -22.40 -59.12 -45.78
C ALA A 589 -22.23 -58.98 -47.31
N ARG A 590 -22.56 -60.05 -48.04
CA ARG A 590 -22.31 -60.16 -49.50
C ARG A 590 -23.26 -59.35 -50.39
N ASP A 591 -24.39 -58.92 -49.83
CA ASP A 591 -25.45 -58.12 -50.44
C ASP A 591 -25.16 -56.62 -50.43
N LEU A 592 -24.04 -56.20 -49.82
CA LEU A 592 -23.44 -54.88 -50.02
C LEU A 592 -22.87 -54.69 -51.44
N TYR A 593 -22.74 -55.76 -52.24
CA TYR A 593 -22.41 -55.70 -53.66
C TYR A 593 -23.58 -56.19 -54.51
N ASP A 594 -24.03 -55.33 -55.42
CA ASP A 594 -25.03 -55.67 -56.43
C ASP A 594 -24.33 -56.14 -57.73
N PRO A 595 -24.50 -57.41 -58.15
CA PRO A 595 -23.86 -57.92 -59.37
C PRO A 595 -24.50 -57.43 -60.68
N GLU A 596 -25.71 -56.84 -60.65
CA GLU A 596 -26.37 -56.29 -61.85
C GLU A 596 -25.84 -54.89 -62.19
N THR A 597 -25.71 -54.03 -61.19
CA THR A 597 -25.12 -52.68 -61.32
C THR A 597 -23.60 -52.67 -61.18
N ARG A 598 -23.02 -53.70 -60.55
CA ARG A 598 -21.60 -53.86 -60.20
C ARG A 598 -21.12 -52.83 -59.17
N GLU A 599 -22.04 -52.33 -58.35
CA GLU A 599 -21.78 -51.36 -57.28
C GLU A 599 -21.62 -52.08 -55.93
N LEU A 600 -20.54 -51.75 -55.23
CA LEU A 600 -20.26 -52.08 -53.84
C LEU A 600 -20.50 -50.83 -52.99
N THR A 601 -21.37 -50.95 -51.97
CA THR A 601 -21.74 -49.88 -51.05
C THR A 601 -21.56 -50.36 -49.62
N VAL A 602 -20.56 -49.81 -48.90
CA VAL A 602 -20.18 -50.24 -47.54
C VAL A 602 -20.35 -49.09 -46.55
N PRO A 603 -21.31 -49.17 -45.62
CA PRO A 603 -21.40 -48.22 -44.51
C PRO A 603 -20.26 -48.46 -43.51
N ILE A 604 -19.55 -47.40 -43.16
CA ILE A 604 -18.46 -47.38 -42.16
C ILE A 604 -18.95 -46.78 -40.84
N GLY A 605 -19.85 -45.79 -40.89
CA GLY A 605 -20.32 -45.06 -39.71
C GLY A 605 -19.51 -43.79 -39.49
N THR A 606 -18.91 -43.61 -38.31
CA THR A 606 -18.15 -42.40 -37.98
C THR A 606 -16.64 -42.67 -38.03
N ILE A 607 -15.88 -41.81 -38.71
CA ILE A 607 -14.43 -41.82 -38.75
C ILE A 607 -13.89 -40.58 -38.00
N GLN A 608 -13.24 -40.82 -36.87
CA GLN A 608 -12.66 -39.74 -36.05
C GLN A 608 -11.38 -39.18 -36.70
N GLY A 609 -11.06 -37.94 -36.37
CA GLY A 609 -9.85 -37.26 -36.83
C GLY A 609 -8.57 -37.99 -36.44
N GLY A 610 -7.87 -38.52 -37.43
CA GLY A 610 -6.68 -39.38 -37.30
C GLY A 610 -6.93 -40.86 -37.58
N GLU A 611 -8.18 -41.31 -37.70
CA GLU A 611 -8.52 -42.70 -38.00
C GLU A 611 -8.48 -43.02 -39.50
N VAL A 612 -8.19 -44.29 -39.79
CA VAL A 612 -8.30 -44.90 -41.12
C VAL A 612 -8.96 -46.27 -40.98
N TRP A 613 -10.04 -46.47 -41.72
CA TRP A 613 -10.76 -47.73 -41.89
C TRP A 613 -10.43 -48.32 -43.26
N ARG A 614 -10.37 -49.66 -43.38
CA ARG A 614 -9.99 -50.31 -44.64
C ARG A 614 -10.99 -51.37 -45.07
N VAL A 615 -11.58 -51.21 -46.25
CA VAL A 615 -12.44 -52.20 -46.93
C VAL A 615 -11.58 -53.02 -47.89
N THR A 616 -11.58 -54.35 -47.78
CA THR A 616 -10.85 -55.25 -48.69
C THR A 616 -11.76 -56.26 -49.35
N PHE A 617 -11.50 -56.58 -50.62
CA PHE A 617 -12.21 -57.61 -51.37
C PHE A 617 -11.36 -58.10 -52.55
N ALA A 618 -11.47 -59.39 -52.89
CA ALA A 618 -10.83 -59.93 -54.08
C ALA A 618 -11.77 -59.92 -55.31
N CYS A 619 -11.16 -59.80 -56.48
CA CYS A 619 -11.80 -59.93 -57.78
C CYS A 619 -11.05 -60.95 -58.63
N ASP A 620 -11.78 -61.73 -59.42
CA ASP A 620 -11.20 -62.48 -60.52
C ASP A 620 -10.93 -61.50 -61.67
N LEU A 621 -9.68 -61.44 -62.13
CA LEU A 621 -9.21 -60.54 -63.18
C LEU A 621 -9.39 -61.16 -64.56
N SER A 622 -9.91 -60.37 -65.50
CA SER A 622 -10.10 -60.72 -66.89
C SER A 622 -9.67 -59.56 -67.79
N LYS A 623 -9.28 -59.87 -69.02
CA LYS A 623 -8.80 -58.84 -69.96
C LYS A 623 -9.99 -58.05 -70.51
N PRO A 624 -10.02 -56.70 -70.37
CA PRO A 624 -11.09 -55.89 -70.93
C PRO A 624 -11.22 -56.06 -72.45
N ALA A 625 -12.45 -56.15 -72.95
CA ALA A 625 -12.73 -56.43 -74.37
C ALA A 625 -12.21 -55.35 -75.34
N ASN A 626 -11.94 -54.15 -74.83
CA ASN A 626 -11.36 -53.01 -75.54
C ASN A 626 -9.81 -52.96 -75.46
N GLY A 627 -9.18 -53.87 -74.71
CA GLY A 627 -7.73 -53.93 -74.50
C GLY A 627 -7.14 -52.81 -73.63
N THR A 628 -7.95 -52.05 -72.89
CA THR A 628 -7.46 -50.96 -72.03
C THR A 628 -7.00 -51.44 -70.65
N ALA A 629 -6.35 -50.54 -69.90
CA ALA A 629 -6.09 -50.73 -68.48
C ALA A 629 -7.39 -50.94 -67.69
N VAL A 630 -7.32 -51.72 -66.60
CA VAL A 630 -8.42 -51.85 -65.63
C VAL A 630 -8.26 -50.75 -64.59
N VAL A 631 -9.09 -49.71 -64.70
CA VAL A 631 -9.07 -48.54 -63.83
C VAL A 631 -10.24 -48.62 -62.85
N ASN A 632 -9.96 -49.04 -61.63
CA ASN A 632 -10.96 -49.16 -60.57
C ASN A 632 -10.99 -47.90 -59.70
N ARG A 633 -12.18 -47.39 -59.38
CA ARG A 633 -12.39 -46.13 -58.64
C ARG A 633 -13.27 -46.38 -57.43
N ALA A 634 -12.91 -45.81 -56.28
CA ALA A 634 -13.78 -45.77 -55.12
C ALA A 634 -13.98 -44.31 -54.72
N SER A 635 -15.15 -44.00 -54.19
CA SER A 635 -15.42 -42.78 -53.45
C SER A 635 -15.88 -43.15 -52.06
N ALA A 636 -15.78 -42.23 -51.11
CA ALA A 636 -16.56 -42.30 -49.90
C ALA A 636 -17.16 -40.93 -49.63
N SER A 637 -18.39 -40.95 -49.12
CA SER A 637 -19.19 -39.76 -48.83
C SER A 637 -19.78 -39.89 -47.44
N GLY A 638 -19.91 -38.77 -46.75
CA GLY A 638 -20.57 -38.69 -45.45
C GLY A 638 -20.89 -37.24 -45.09
N THR A 639 -21.10 -37.03 -43.81
CA THR A 639 -21.54 -35.76 -43.22
C THR A 639 -20.44 -35.18 -42.32
N GLY A 640 -20.37 -33.86 -42.25
CA GLY A 640 -19.48 -33.15 -41.33
C GLY A 640 -20.08 -31.81 -40.94
N PHE A 641 -19.87 -31.36 -39.70
CA PHE A 641 -20.32 -30.03 -39.29
C PHE A 641 -19.34 -28.97 -39.79
N GLY A 642 -19.85 -27.98 -40.53
CA GLY A 642 -19.02 -26.98 -41.18
C GLY A 642 -19.81 -25.74 -41.62
N LEU A 643 -19.08 -24.73 -42.10
CA LEU A 643 -19.70 -23.57 -42.75
C LEU A 643 -20.25 -24.00 -44.12
N THR A 644 -21.54 -23.77 -44.36
CA THR A 644 -22.13 -23.87 -45.69
C THR A 644 -21.89 -22.57 -46.44
N ASP A 645 -20.96 -22.55 -47.40
CA ASP A 645 -20.83 -21.41 -48.34
C ASP A 645 -22.06 -21.38 -49.29
N PRO A 646 -22.93 -20.35 -49.22
CA PRO A 646 -24.12 -20.28 -50.07
C PRO A 646 -23.91 -19.46 -51.35
N SER A 647 -22.77 -18.77 -51.52
CA SER A 647 -22.64 -17.72 -52.55
C SER A 647 -21.24 -17.49 -53.14
N GLY A 648 -20.15 -17.93 -52.51
CA GLY A 648 -18.78 -17.74 -53.01
C GLY A 648 -18.33 -16.27 -53.10
N ASP A 649 -19.01 -15.35 -52.41
CA ASP A 649 -18.79 -13.89 -52.52
C ASP A 649 -18.26 -13.22 -51.23
N GLY A 650 -18.03 -14.01 -50.17
CA GLY A 650 -17.32 -13.55 -48.96
C GLY A 650 -18.08 -12.55 -48.10
N SER A 651 -19.41 -12.49 -48.21
CA SER A 651 -20.22 -11.60 -47.37
C SER A 651 -20.43 -12.17 -45.95
N SER A 652 -20.05 -11.40 -44.94
CA SER A 652 -20.12 -11.79 -43.52
C SER A 652 -21.55 -11.68 -42.98
N GLY A 653 -22.25 -12.81 -42.89
CA GLY A 653 -23.48 -12.99 -42.13
C GLY A 653 -23.37 -14.18 -41.19
N ILE A 654 -24.16 -14.20 -40.12
CA ILE A 654 -24.24 -15.36 -39.22
C ILE A 654 -24.76 -16.54 -40.04
N GLN A 655 -23.94 -17.57 -40.20
CA GLN A 655 -24.28 -18.81 -40.90
C GLN A 655 -24.23 -19.95 -39.89
N SER A 656 -25.35 -20.67 -39.81
CA SER A 656 -25.48 -21.85 -38.97
C SER A 656 -24.48 -22.92 -39.39
N GLY A 657 -23.98 -23.70 -38.42
CA GLY A 657 -23.17 -24.87 -38.69
C GLY A 657 -24.01 -25.93 -39.41
N GLY A 658 -23.95 -25.92 -40.73
CA GLY A 658 -24.67 -26.87 -41.56
C GLY A 658 -24.01 -28.24 -41.52
N ILE A 659 -24.83 -29.27 -41.75
CA ILE A 659 -24.31 -30.56 -42.21
C ILE A 659 -23.80 -30.34 -43.64
N VAL A 660 -22.49 -30.34 -43.80
CA VAL A 660 -21.80 -30.28 -45.08
C VAL A 660 -21.60 -31.71 -45.58
N ALA A 661 -22.02 -31.98 -46.82
CA ALA A 661 -21.65 -33.21 -47.50
C ALA A 661 -20.16 -33.17 -47.83
N VAL A 662 -19.42 -34.17 -47.36
CA VAL A 662 -17.97 -34.27 -47.52
C VAL A 662 -17.62 -35.57 -48.21
N ASP A 663 -16.87 -35.47 -49.30
CA ASP A 663 -16.51 -36.57 -50.19
C ASP A 663 -14.99 -36.68 -50.43
N ALA A 664 -14.54 -37.89 -50.74
CA ALA A 664 -13.18 -38.16 -51.18
C ALA A 664 -13.17 -39.34 -52.15
N ALA A 665 -12.16 -39.41 -53.02
CA ALA A 665 -12.06 -40.43 -54.06
C ALA A 665 -10.64 -41.00 -54.22
N GLY A 666 -10.55 -42.32 -54.36
CA GLY A 666 -9.33 -43.08 -54.60
C GLY A 666 -9.39 -43.85 -55.92
N ILE A 667 -8.23 -44.15 -56.49
CA ILE A 667 -8.08 -44.83 -57.79
C ILE A 667 -6.96 -45.88 -57.73
N ALA A 668 -7.21 -47.04 -58.32
CA ALA A 668 -6.23 -48.08 -58.55
C ALA A 668 -6.25 -48.50 -60.04
N GLU A 669 -5.08 -48.61 -60.67
CA GLU A 669 -4.95 -48.89 -62.10
C GLU A 669 -4.05 -50.11 -62.34
N ILE A 670 -4.60 -51.14 -62.99
CA ILE A 670 -3.84 -52.23 -63.61
C ILE A 670 -3.58 -51.84 -65.07
N LYS A 671 -2.37 -51.35 -65.35
CA LYS A 671 -1.98 -50.77 -66.66
C LYS A 671 -1.98 -51.76 -67.81
N THR A 672 -1.78 -53.04 -67.54
CA THR A 672 -1.72 -54.10 -68.55
C THR A 672 -2.09 -55.42 -67.91
N VAL A 673 -3.11 -56.07 -68.46
CA VAL A 673 -3.46 -57.48 -68.16
C VAL A 673 -2.77 -58.35 -69.21
N GLN A 674 -1.86 -59.20 -68.77
CA GLN A 674 -1.06 -60.08 -69.62
C GLN A 674 -1.84 -61.38 -69.94
N ASP A 675 -1.61 -61.95 -71.11
CA ASP A 675 -2.12 -63.29 -71.44
C ASP A 675 -1.12 -64.33 -70.90
N PRO A 676 -1.53 -65.24 -69.98
CA PRO A 676 -0.64 -66.23 -69.37
C PRO A 676 -0.06 -67.26 -70.36
N TYR A 677 -0.46 -67.26 -71.63
CA TYR A 677 0.05 -68.16 -72.67
C TYR A 677 0.84 -67.46 -73.80
N ALA A 678 1.02 -66.14 -73.77
CA ALA A 678 1.60 -65.39 -74.88
C ALA A 678 3.10 -65.63 -75.18
N GLU A 679 3.87 -66.23 -74.27
CA GLU A 679 5.32 -66.47 -74.50
C GLU A 679 5.64 -67.64 -75.44
N ASN A 680 4.64 -68.38 -75.96
CA ASN A 680 4.87 -69.58 -76.80
C ASN A 680 4.78 -69.38 -78.32
N GLU A 681 4.93 -68.16 -78.84
CA GLU A 681 5.15 -67.91 -80.28
C GLU A 681 6.63 -67.74 -80.66
N THR A 682 7.52 -68.67 -80.28
CA THR A 682 8.79 -68.93 -81.02
C THR A 682 9.51 -70.24 -80.63
N ASN A 683 8.92 -71.40 -80.94
CA ASN A 683 9.56 -72.57 -81.59
C ASN A 683 8.69 -73.83 -81.47
N GLY A 684 8.80 -74.73 -82.46
CA GLY A 684 7.99 -75.95 -82.52
C GLY A 684 8.47 -77.08 -81.60
N SER A 685 7.55 -78.05 -81.42
CA SER A 685 7.72 -79.36 -80.74
C SER A 685 8.22 -79.34 -79.29
N ASP A 686 7.28 -79.27 -78.33
CA ASP A 686 6.74 -80.50 -77.74
C ASP A 686 5.41 -80.27 -77.00
N LEU A 687 4.48 -81.23 -77.11
CA LEU A 687 3.11 -81.12 -76.57
C LEU A 687 3.03 -81.76 -75.18
N VAL A 688 3.23 -80.96 -74.13
CA VAL A 688 2.95 -81.36 -72.74
C VAL A 688 1.97 -80.37 -72.11
N VAL A 689 0.69 -80.76 -72.09
CA VAL A 689 -0.39 -79.99 -71.44
C VAL A 689 -0.52 -80.43 -69.98
N PRO A 690 -0.29 -79.54 -68.98
CA PRO A 690 -0.65 -79.82 -67.59
C PRO A 690 -2.16 -79.61 -67.41
N VAL A 691 -2.91 -80.69 -67.21
CA VAL A 691 -4.35 -80.62 -66.95
C VAL A 691 -4.61 -80.03 -65.57
N LYS A 692 -4.94 -78.74 -65.51
CA LYS A 692 -5.55 -78.08 -64.33
C LYS A 692 -6.98 -77.56 -64.57
N LYS A 693 -7.61 -77.89 -65.71
CA LYS A 693 -9.04 -77.63 -65.94
C LYS A 693 -9.91 -78.73 -65.34
N ALA A 694 -9.97 -78.77 -64.01
CA ALA A 694 -10.76 -79.73 -63.23
C ALA A 694 -11.97 -79.08 -62.56
N LEU A 695 -13.13 -79.18 -63.23
CA LEU A 695 -14.46 -79.31 -62.64
C LEU A 695 -14.81 -78.40 -61.44
N ARG A 696 -15.26 -77.17 -61.72
CA ARG A 696 -16.19 -76.43 -60.83
C ARG A 696 -17.38 -75.85 -61.61
N SER A 697 -18.15 -76.75 -62.20
CA SER A 697 -19.47 -76.44 -62.79
C SER A 697 -20.48 -77.52 -62.38
N VAL A 698 -20.92 -77.47 -61.13
CA VAL A 698 -22.11 -78.18 -60.65
C VAL A 698 -22.99 -77.17 -59.95
N ALA A 699 -24.19 -76.96 -60.51
CA ALA A 699 -25.19 -76.08 -59.94
C ALA A 699 -25.69 -76.62 -58.59
N VAL A 700 -25.99 -75.73 -57.66
CA VAL A 700 -26.80 -76.05 -56.47
C VAL A 700 -28.03 -75.13 -56.48
N ILE A 701 -29.18 -75.79 -56.61
CA ILE A 701 -30.53 -75.22 -56.54
C ILE A 701 -30.76 -74.68 -55.11
N PRO A 702 -31.48 -73.57 -54.90
CA PRO A 702 -31.71 -73.03 -53.56
C PRO A 702 -32.50 -74.03 -52.69
N ALA A 703 -31.95 -74.33 -51.51
CA ALA A 703 -32.62 -75.11 -50.47
C ALA A 703 -32.94 -74.19 -49.28
N THR A 704 -34.23 -73.92 -49.09
CA THR A 704 -34.80 -73.30 -47.89
C THR A 704 -34.70 -74.24 -46.70
N GLY A 705 -34.28 -73.77 -45.51
CA GLY A 705 -34.41 -74.59 -44.29
C GLY A 705 -33.45 -74.28 -43.13
N ASP A 706 -33.73 -73.19 -42.43
CA ASP A 706 -33.77 -73.06 -40.96
C ASP A 706 -33.32 -74.29 -40.10
N ARG A 707 -32.25 -74.12 -39.27
CA ARG A 707 -32.24 -74.32 -37.79
C ARG A 707 -30.84 -74.52 -37.16
N VAL A 708 -30.69 -73.91 -35.98
CA VAL A 708 -29.57 -73.92 -35.01
C VAL A 708 -29.45 -75.26 -34.25
N VAL A 709 -28.22 -75.76 -33.95
CA VAL A 709 -27.73 -76.26 -32.62
C VAL A 709 -26.19 -76.24 -32.53
N ASP A 710 -25.66 -76.03 -31.33
CA ASP A 710 -24.25 -76.09 -30.87
C ASP A 710 -23.40 -77.32 -31.22
N GLY A 711 -22.07 -77.17 -31.11
CA GLY A 711 -21.15 -78.30 -30.92
C GLY A 711 -19.65 -77.98 -31.04
N ALA A 712 -19.02 -77.45 -30.00
CA ALA A 712 -17.57 -77.25 -29.97
C ALA A 712 -16.80 -78.59 -29.87
N LEU A 713 -15.75 -78.77 -30.66
CA LEU A 713 -14.66 -79.70 -30.32
C LEU A 713 -13.31 -79.26 -30.91
N THR A 714 -12.31 -79.17 -30.03
CA THR A 714 -10.92 -78.80 -30.35
C THR A 714 -10.16 -79.96 -30.98
N VAL A 715 -9.39 -79.69 -32.03
CA VAL A 715 -8.25 -80.54 -32.44
C VAL A 715 -7.08 -79.65 -32.84
N SER A 716 -6.04 -79.68 -32.02
CA SER A 716 -4.72 -79.12 -32.35
C SER A 716 -3.90 -80.18 -33.07
N LEU A 717 -3.17 -79.82 -34.14
CA LEU A 717 -1.83 -80.39 -34.45
C LEU A 717 -1.13 -79.56 -35.53
N ALA A 718 0.21 -79.57 -35.46
CA ALA A 718 1.10 -78.62 -36.13
C ALA A 718 1.81 -79.21 -37.37
N PHE A 719 2.84 -78.49 -37.83
CA PHE A 719 3.72 -78.71 -39.00
C PHE A 719 3.14 -78.22 -40.34
N GLY A 720 3.88 -77.42 -41.13
CA GLY A 720 5.20 -76.83 -40.83
C GLY A 720 5.69 -75.91 -41.95
N ALA A 721 6.46 -74.88 -41.59
CA ALA A 721 7.01 -73.91 -42.54
C ALA A 721 8.44 -74.26 -42.95
N ALA A 722 8.68 -74.41 -44.25
CA ALA A 722 9.97 -74.31 -44.93
C ALA A 722 9.72 -74.28 -46.45
N ALA A 723 10.53 -73.64 -47.30
CA ALA A 723 11.47 -72.53 -47.15
C ALA A 723 11.91 -72.16 -48.58
N CYS A 724 12.17 -70.89 -48.87
CA CYS A 724 12.98 -70.51 -50.04
C CYS A 724 14.02 -69.48 -49.63
N ALA A 725 15.28 -69.81 -49.89
CA ALA A 725 16.44 -69.02 -49.50
C ALA A 725 17.08 -68.37 -50.72
N THR A 726 17.82 -67.28 -50.50
CA THR A 726 18.82 -66.78 -51.46
C THR A 726 20.16 -66.63 -50.74
N MET A 727 21.21 -67.23 -51.31
CA MET A 727 22.54 -67.29 -50.69
C MET A 727 23.35 -65.99 -50.84
N ALA A 728 24.13 -65.65 -49.81
CA ALA A 728 25.33 -64.82 -49.93
C ALA A 728 26.49 -65.41 -49.11
N VAL A 729 27.72 -65.28 -49.61
CA VAL A 729 28.91 -66.10 -49.28
C VAL A 729 30.13 -65.16 -49.34
N LEU A 730 31.16 -65.16 -48.47
CA LEU A 730 31.83 -66.24 -47.71
C LEU A 730 32.62 -65.65 -46.50
N ARG A 731 32.60 -66.24 -45.29
CA ARG A 731 33.83 -66.53 -44.46
C ARG A 731 33.61 -67.16 -43.07
N ARG A 732 34.55 -68.04 -42.71
CA ARG A 732 34.62 -68.81 -41.45
C ARG A 732 35.24 -68.00 -40.30
N ARG A 733 34.78 -68.19 -39.06
CA ARG A 733 35.56 -68.88 -37.99
C ARG A 733 34.68 -69.31 -36.81
N ARG A 734 35.20 -70.28 -36.05
CA ARG A 734 34.54 -71.02 -34.95
C ARG A 734 34.63 -70.29 -33.60
N ALA A 735 33.82 -70.81 -32.67
CA ALA A 735 33.90 -70.79 -31.19
C ALA A 735 32.98 -69.75 -30.53
N ALA A 736 32.39 -70.02 -29.37
CA ALA A 736 32.06 -71.26 -28.62
C ALA A 736 31.15 -70.81 -27.44
N ASP A 737 30.41 -71.73 -26.81
CA ASP A 737 29.81 -71.63 -25.46
C ASP A 737 29.24 -70.25 -25.02
N ARG A 738 27.94 -70.09 -24.74
CA ARG A 738 27.08 -70.98 -23.95
C ARG A 738 25.61 -70.58 -24.04
#